data_AF-A0A7L3X9V0-F1
#
_entry.id   AF-A0A7L3X9V0-F1
#
_cell.length_a   1.000
_cell.length_b   1.000
_cell.length_c   1.000
_cell.angle_alpha   90.00
_cell.angle_beta   90.00
_cell.angle_gamma   90.00
#
_symmetry.space_group_name_H-M   'P 1'
#
loop_
_entity.id
_entity.type
_entity.pdbx_description
1 polymer ?
#
loop_
_entity_poly.entity_id
_entity_poly.type
_entity_poly.pdbx_seq_one_letter_code
_entity_poly.pdbx_strand_id
1 'polypeptide(L)'
;FQDSNLSIHTDNPDLTPCFQNTILAWIPSIYLWSALPFYLLYLKHNKRGYIVLSVLSRFKTLLGVLLWCVSWADLFYSFHELLQNRTPPPVYFVTPLIVGITVLLATLLIQYERLRGVQSSGVLIIFWFLSVLCAVGPFRSKIMTTTAQGHVNERFRFTTFYIYFALIIIELILSCFKEKPPFFSPVNTDPNPCPELTSGFLSRLTFWWFTSMAILGYKRPLEDKDLWSLNEDDTSKIIVQQLNKEWDKEKAECKQKEDTTYMKKSNHVLNHVGDGPEEAEVLIRDKKHNRKPSFLKALLRTFGPYFLIGSFFKLIQDLLSFINPQLLSVLIGFIKNKDAPAWWGFLIAALMFICAVLQTLILHQHFQYCFVTGMRLRTGITGVIYRKSLVITNSAKRSSTVGEIVNLMSVDAQRFMDLMTFLNMLWSAPLQIFLALYFLWQTLGPSVLAGVAVMVLLIPFNSAVAMKTRTFQVEQMRYKDSRIKLMNEILGGIKVLKLYAWEPSFSEKVLEIRKNELRVLKKSAYLNSLSTFAWISAPFLVALTTFAVYVSVDEKNILDAEKAFVSLSLFNILKFPLSMLPQVISNIAQTSVSLKRIQQFLSHDELDPNCVETKVITPGNAISVTNAMFSWGKELKPSLKDINLLVPSGALVAVVGHVGCGKSSLVSALLGEMEKLEGEVAVKGSVAYVPQQAWIQNATLKDNILFGQAPNEQKYQNVVEACALKTDLEVLPGGDQTEIGEKGINLSGGQRQRVSLARAVYSNSDIYLLDDPLSAVDSHVAKHIFDKVIGPDGVLKGKTRILVTHGISFLPQVDHIVVLVDGKISEMGSYQDLLKQNKAFAEFLRNYALDEDIEEDEPTMLEEEEVLLAEDTLSIHTDLADNEPVTNEVRKQFL
;
A
#
# COMPACT_ATOMS: atom_id res chain seq x y z
N PHE A 1 -56.71 -0.46 -12.39
CA PHE A 1 -55.56 -0.25 -11.47
C PHE A 1 -55.13 1.21 -11.43
N GLN A 2 -55.19 1.95 -12.53
CA GLN A 2 -54.89 3.39 -12.59
C GLN A 2 -56.13 4.11 -13.14
N ASP A 3 -56.69 5.05 -12.37
CA ASP A 3 -57.76 5.93 -12.83
C ASP A 3 -57.15 7.31 -13.06
N SER A 4 -56.90 7.66 -14.32
CA SER A 4 -56.22 8.90 -14.70
C SER A 4 -56.94 10.16 -14.20
N ASN A 5 -58.26 10.06 -14.00
CA ASN A 5 -59.10 11.15 -13.48
C ASN A 5 -58.94 11.35 -11.97
N LEU A 6 -58.43 10.37 -11.23
CA LEU A 6 -58.18 10.46 -9.79
C LEU A 6 -56.69 10.76 -9.48
N SER A 7 -55.79 10.33 -10.37
CA SER A 7 -54.34 10.37 -10.13
C SER A 7 -53.58 11.50 -10.84
N ILE A 8 -53.93 11.84 -12.09
CA ILE A 8 -53.09 12.71 -12.94
C ILE A 8 -53.79 14.04 -13.29
N HIS A 9 -55.10 14.04 -13.51
CA HIS A 9 -55.85 15.21 -14.01
C HIS A 9 -56.57 16.03 -12.90
N THR A 10 -56.04 16.04 -11.69
CA THR A 10 -56.64 16.73 -10.53
C THR A 10 -55.62 17.53 -9.73
N ASP A 11 -56.05 18.68 -9.18
CA ASP A 11 -55.25 19.53 -8.30
C ASP A 11 -54.84 18.84 -6.99
N ASN A 12 -55.65 17.88 -6.54
CA ASN A 12 -55.39 17.02 -5.40
C ASN A 12 -55.31 15.57 -5.87
N PRO A 13 -54.13 15.09 -6.27
CA PRO A 13 -53.97 13.74 -6.77
C PRO A 13 -54.17 12.79 -5.61
N ASP A 14 -54.80 11.67 -5.93
CA ASP A 14 -54.79 10.54 -5.04
C ASP A 14 -54.51 9.28 -5.83
N LEU A 15 -53.86 8.32 -5.17
CA LEU A 15 -53.65 7.02 -5.77
C LEU A 15 -54.94 6.21 -5.58
N THR A 16 -55.27 5.35 -6.54
CA THR A 16 -56.46 4.51 -6.39
C THR A 16 -56.35 3.69 -5.10
N PRO A 17 -57.44 3.50 -4.34
CA PRO A 17 -57.40 2.73 -3.09
C PRO A 17 -56.82 1.32 -3.28
N CYS A 18 -57.02 0.74 -4.47
CA CYS A 18 -56.41 -0.54 -4.85
C CYS A 18 -54.88 -0.44 -4.95
N PHE A 19 -54.33 0.58 -5.61
CA PHE A 19 -52.88 0.78 -5.73
C PHE A 19 -52.20 1.04 -4.37
N GLN A 20 -52.85 1.84 -3.53
CA GLN A 20 -52.37 2.14 -2.17
C GLN A 20 -52.32 0.89 -1.30
N ASN A 21 -53.39 0.11 -1.31
CA ASN A 21 -53.51 -1.08 -0.48
C ASN A 21 -52.85 -2.32 -1.10
N THR A 22 -52.21 -2.24 -2.27
CA THR A 22 -51.47 -3.36 -2.88
C THR A 22 -50.00 -2.99 -3.13
N ILE A 23 -49.71 -2.29 -4.23
CA ILE A 23 -48.35 -2.03 -4.72
C ILE A 23 -47.51 -1.27 -3.68
N LEU A 24 -48.04 -0.19 -3.10
CA LEU A 24 -47.30 0.56 -2.08
C LEU A 24 -47.03 -0.27 -0.81
N ALA A 25 -47.98 -1.08 -0.38
CA ALA A 25 -47.80 -1.96 0.77
C ALA A 25 -46.83 -3.13 0.49
N TRP A 26 -46.72 -3.58 -0.76
CA TRP A 26 -45.91 -4.75 -1.13
C TRP A 26 -44.46 -4.41 -1.45
N ILE A 27 -44.13 -3.18 -1.87
CA ILE A 27 -42.75 -2.77 -2.21
C ILE A 27 -41.73 -3.07 -1.08
N PRO A 28 -41.96 -2.68 0.19
CA PRO A 28 -41.03 -3.00 1.27
C PRO A 28 -40.93 -4.51 1.52
N SER A 29 -42.03 -5.22 1.34
CA SER A 29 -42.11 -6.68 1.49
C SER A 29 -41.28 -7.41 0.43
N ILE A 30 -41.37 -6.98 -0.83
CA ILE A 30 -40.57 -7.50 -1.95
C ILE A 30 -39.08 -7.25 -1.72
N TYR A 31 -38.72 -6.06 -1.23
CA TYR A 31 -37.33 -5.74 -0.90
C TYR A 31 -36.77 -6.70 0.16
N LEU A 32 -37.46 -6.86 1.29
CA LEU A 32 -36.98 -7.73 2.36
C LEU A 32 -36.88 -9.19 1.91
N TRP A 33 -37.87 -9.70 1.18
CA TRP A 33 -37.87 -11.09 0.69
C TRP A 33 -36.78 -11.37 -0.35
N SER A 34 -36.46 -10.40 -1.20
CA SER A 34 -35.37 -10.53 -2.18
C SER A 34 -33.98 -10.41 -1.53
N ALA A 35 -33.82 -9.56 -0.50
CA ALA A 35 -32.57 -9.40 0.22
C ALA A 35 -32.28 -10.55 1.21
N LEU A 36 -33.33 -11.17 1.76
CA LEU A 36 -33.22 -12.14 2.85
C LEU A 36 -32.28 -13.33 2.54
N PRO A 37 -32.34 -14.02 1.39
CA PRO A 37 -31.52 -15.21 1.15
C PRO A 37 -30.02 -14.89 1.17
N PHE A 38 -29.63 -13.80 0.52
CA PHE A 38 -28.25 -13.33 0.49
C PHE A 38 -27.78 -12.86 1.87
N TYR A 39 -28.66 -12.17 2.60
CA TYR A 39 -28.35 -11.67 3.93
C TYR A 39 -28.20 -12.80 4.96
N LEU A 40 -29.03 -13.85 4.89
CA LEU A 40 -28.90 -15.03 5.75
C LEU A 40 -27.58 -15.79 5.48
N LEU A 41 -27.14 -15.88 4.23
CA LEU A 41 -25.83 -16.45 3.88
C LEU A 41 -24.68 -15.62 4.47
N TYR A 42 -24.76 -14.29 4.36
CA TYR A 42 -23.81 -13.37 4.98
C TYR A 42 -23.74 -13.56 6.51
N LEU A 43 -24.89 -13.59 7.19
CA LEU A 43 -24.99 -13.81 8.63
C LEU A 43 -24.51 -15.20 9.08
N LYS A 44 -24.62 -16.21 8.21
CA LYS A 44 -24.13 -17.58 8.49
C LYS A 44 -22.61 -17.63 8.48
N HIS A 45 -21.97 -16.88 7.59
CA HIS A 45 -20.51 -16.85 7.44
C HIS A 45 -19.83 -15.96 8.48
N ASN A 46 -20.45 -14.81 8.83
CA ASN A 46 -19.91 -13.87 9.81
C ASN A 46 -20.49 -14.11 11.21
N LYS A 47 -19.84 -14.98 12.00
CA LYS A 47 -20.20 -15.21 13.40
C LYS A 47 -19.37 -14.30 14.31
N ARG A 48 -19.94 -13.17 14.76
CA ARG A 48 -19.27 -12.21 15.68
C ARG A 48 -19.68 -12.39 17.16
N GLY A 49 -20.21 -13.56 17.52
CA GLY A 49 -20.79 -13.82 18.85
C GLY A 49 -22.24 -13.36 18.96
N TYR A 50 -22.81 -13.32 20.17
CA TYR A 50 -24.16 -12.79 20.41
C TYR A 50 -24.12 -11.51 21.25
N ILE A 51 -25.11 -10.63 21.04
CA ILE A 51 -25.34 -9.42 21.83
C ILE A 51 -26.33 -9.73 22.95
N VAL A 52 -26.01 -9.32 24.18
CA VAL A 52 -26.92 -9.45 25.33
C VAL A 52 -28.16 -8.59 25.08
N LEU A 53 -29.34 -9.07 25.47
CA LEU A 53 -30.61 -8.38 25.27
C LEU A 53 -30.61 -6.98 25.92
N SER A 54 -30.27 -5.97 25.11
CA SER A 54 -30.20 -4.57 25.49
C SER A 54 -31.61 -3.96 25.57
N VAL A 55 -31.75 -2.83 26.27
CA VAL A 55 -33.02 -2.08 26.34
C VAL A 55 -33.50 -1.73 24.92
N LEU A 56 -32.58 -1.31 24.04
CA LEU A 56 -32.88 -0.99 22.64
C LEU A 56 -33.41 -2.21 21.86
N SER A 57 -32.76 -3.38 22.01
CA SER A 57 -33.20 -4.63 21.37
C SER A 57 -34.58 -5.08 21.86
N ARG A 58 -34.89 -4.88 23.15
CA ARG A 58 -36.23 -5.12 23.70
C ARG A 58 -37.28 -4.24 23.07
N PHE A 59 -37.02 -2.93 22.98
CA PHE A 59 -37.96 -1.99 22.37
C PHE A 59 -38.19 -2.30 20.88
N LYS A 60 -37.15 -2.54 20.08
CA LYS A 60 -37.28 -2.94 18.67
C LYS A 60 -38.14 -4.18 18.49
N THR A 61 -37.90 -5.20 19.31
CA THR A 61 -38.68 -6.45 19.25
C THR A 61 -40.12 -6.26 19.70
N LEU A 62 -40.33 -5.50 20.78
CA LEU A 62 -41.67 -5.18 21.29
C LEU A 62 -42.50 -4.43 20.24
N LEU A 63 -41.93 -3.39 19.62
CA LEU A 63 -42.58 -2.60 18.59
C LEU A 63 -42.84 -3.42 17.33
N GLY A 64 -41.90 -4.29 16.92
CA GLY A 64 -42.12 -5.23 15.84
C GLY A 64 -43.27 -6.21 16.11
N VAL A 65 -43.40 -6.72 17.34
CA VAL A 65 -44.53 -7.59 17.75
C VAL A 65 -45.84 -6.78 17.78
N LEU A 66 -45.82 -5.53 18.24
CA LEU A 66 -47.00 -4.65 18.19
C LEU A 66 -47.44 -4.38 16.75
N LEU A 67 -46.51 -4.10 15.83
CA LEU A 67 -46.79 -3.96 14.40
C LEU A 67 -47.43 -5.23 13.83
N TRP A 68 -46.90 -6.40 14.19
CA TRP A 68 -47.47 -7.68 13.80
C TRP A 68 -48.91 -7.83 14.31
N CYS A 69 -49.17 -7.56 15.59
CA CYS A 69 -50.50 -7.60 16.17
C CYS A 69 -51.48 -6.65 15.44
N VAL A 70 -51.04 -5.45 15.06
CA VAL A 70 -51.87 -4.49 14.31
C VAL A 70 -52.22 -5.02 12.92
N SER A 71 -51.28 -5.62 12.20
CA SER A 71 -51.55 -6.25 10.89
C SER A 71 -52.53 -7.42 11.00
N TRP A 72 -52.41 -8.25 12.04
CA TRP A 72 -53.34 -9.36 12.27
C TRP A 72 -54.72 -8.91 12.75
N ALA A 73 -54.80 -7.84 13.53
CA ALA A 73 -56.09 -7.26 13.93
C ALA A 73 -56.89 -6.79 12.71
N ASP A 74 -56.23 -6.21 11.70
CA ASP A 74 -56.87 -5.79 10.44
C ASP A 74 -57.34 -6.98 9.59
N LEU A 75 -56.57 -8.08 9.60
CA LEU A 75 -56.95 -9.35 8.97
C LEU A 75 -58.18 -9.98 9.64
N PHE A 76 -58.17 -10.11 10.97
CA PHE A 76 -59.28 -10.69 11.74
C PHE A 76 -60.55 -9.85 11.64
N TYR A 77 -60.42 -8.53 11.61
CA TYR A 77 -61.56 -7.64 11.36
C TYR A 77 -62.19 -7.91 9.99
N SER A 78 -61.39 -8.16 8.95
CA SER A 78 -61.89 -8.50 7.62
C SER A 78 -62.59 -9.88 7.58
N PHE A 79 -62.14 -10.86 8.38
CA PHE A 79 -62.86 -12.13 8.58
C PHE A 79 -64.15 -11.96 9.37
N HIS A 80 -64.16 -11.09 10.38
CA HIS A 80 -65.36 -10.78 11.15
C HIS A 80 -66.43 -10.10 10.29
N GLU A 81 -66.01 -9.23 9.38
CA GLU A 81 -66.89 -8.59 8.39
C GLU A 81 -67.50 -9.61 7.41
N LEU A 82 -66.71 -10.63 7.00
CA LEU A 82 -67.19 -11.76 6.20
C LEU A 82 -68.24 -12.60 6.94
N LEU A 83 -68.04 -12.86 8.24
CA LEU A 83 -68.99 -13.55 9.12
C LEU A 83 -70.31 -12.77 9.30
N GLN A 84 -70.29 -11.45 9.13
CA GLN A 84 -71.48 -10.59 9.17
C GLN A 84 -72.18 -10.44 7.80
N ASN A 85 -71.93 -11.34 6.84
CA ASN A 85 -72.47 -11.31 5.47
C ASN A 85 -72.14 -10.05 4.65
N ARG A 86 -71.09 -9.30 5.02
CA ARG A 86 -70.50 -8.28 4.14
C ARG A 86 -69.37 -8.95 3.36
N THR A 87 -69.29 -8.71 2.05
CA THR A 87 -68.21 -9.26 1.22
C THR A 87 -67.13 -8.19 0.99
N PRO A 88 -66.14 -8.04 1.89
CA PRO A 88 -65.06 -7.09 1.69
C PRO A 88 -64.17 -7.52 0.50
N PRO A 89 -63.58 -6.55 -0.22
CA PRO A 89 -62.65 -6.84 -1.30
C PRO A 89 -61.48 -7.75 -0.87
N PRO A 90 -61.01 -8.69 -1.73
CA PRO A 90 -59.92 -9.62 -1.40
C PRO A 90 -58.61 -8.97 -0.91
N VAL A 91 -58.35 -7.73 -1.33
CA VAL A 91 -57.15 -6.96 -0.96
C VAL A 91 -57.03 -6.77 0.56
N TYR A 92 -58.16 -6.66 1.28
CA TYR A 92 -58.18 -6.52 2.73
C TYR A 92 -57.81 -7.82 3.48
N PHE A 93 -57.78 -8.95 2.79
CA PHE A 93 -57.24 -10.19 3.34
C PHE A 93 -55.77 -10.37 2.96
N VAL A 94 -55.43 -10.13 1.69
CA VAL A 94 -54.09 -10.44 1.15
C VAL A 94 -53.02 -9.47 1.68
N THR A 95 -53.31 -8.18 1.74
CA THR A 95 -52.27 -7.19 2.12
C THR A 95 -51.90 -7.25 3.60
N PRO A 96 -52.84 -7.27 4.56
CA PRO A 96 -52.49 -7.43 5.96
C PRO A 96 -51.80 -8.77 6.25
N LEU A 97 -52.10 -9.83 5.49
CA LEU A 97 -51.40 -11.11 5.58
C LEU A 97 -49.94 -10.99 5.12
N ILE A 98 -49.68 -10.41 3.94
CA ILE A 98 -48.32 -10.23 3.42
C ILE A 98 -47.51 -9.34 4.36
N VAL A 99 -48.05 -8.18 4.76
CA VAL A 99 -47.40 -7.25 5.68
C VAL A 99 -47.18 -7.90 7.06
N GLY A 100 -48.16 -8.65 7.56
CA GLY A 100 -48.01 -9.39 8.81
C GLY A 100 -46.89 -10.43 8.76
N ILE A 101 -46.79 -11.21 7.68
CA ILE A 101 -45.70 -12.17 7.48
C ILE A 101 -44.34 -11.45 7.37
N THR A 102 -44.27 -10.32 6.66
CA THR A 102 -43.02 -9.60 6.46
C THR A 102 -42.53 -8.91 7.73
N VAL A 103 -43.43 -8.33 8.52
CA VAL A 103 -43.10 -7.77 9.84
C VAL A 103 -42.65 -8.88 10.79
N LEU A 104 -43.32 -10.04 10.81
CA LEU A 104 -42.88 -11.18 11.61
C LEU A 104 -41.46 -11.60 11.22
N LEU A 105 -41.20 -11.74 9.92
CA LEU A 105 -39.87 -12.05 9.42
C LEU A 105 -38.83 -11.00 9.83
N ALA A 106 -39.16 -9.71 9.75
CA ALA A 106 -38.30 -8.62 10.19
C ALA A 106 -37.99 -8.71 11.71
N THR A 107 -38.98 -9.04 12.53
CA THR A 107 -38.77 -9.24 13.98
C THR A 107 -37.88 -10.43 14.30
N LEU A 108 -38.05 -11.54 13.58
CA LEU A 108 -37.18 -12.71 13.68
C LEU A 108 -35.76 -12.37 13.23
N LEU A 109 -35.62 -11.54 12.20
CA LEU A 109 -34.33 -11.08 11.70
C LEU A 109 -33.60 -10.20 12.73
N ILE A 110 -34.29 -9.29 13.43
CA ILE A 110 -33.73 -8.51 14.55
C ILE A 110 -33.15 -9.45 15.61
N GLN A 111 -33.86 -10.51 15.97
CA GLN A 111 -33.40 -11.50 16.93
C GLN A 111 -32.22 -12.32 16.42
N TYR A 112 -32.24 -12.70 15.14
CA TYR A 112 -31.17 -13.47 14.52
C TYR A 112 -29.87 -12.65 14.36
N GLU A 113 -29.98 -11.39 13.96
CA GLU A 113 -28.87 -10.43 13.93
C GLU A 113 -28.22 -10.27 15.29
N ARG A 114 -29.02 -10.16 16.35
CA ARG A 114 -28.54 -10.13 17.74
C ARG A 114 -27.75 -11.38 18.09
N LEU A 115 -28.26 -12.57 17.73
CA LEU A 115 -27.58 -13.85 17.97
C LEU A 115 -26.28 -14.01 17.16
N ARG A 116 -26.13 -13.25 16.07
CA ARG A 116 -24.93 -13.24 15.21
C ARG A 116 -23.97 -12.07 15.48
N GLY A 117 -24.35 -11.15 16.36
CA GLY A 117 -23.47 -10.08 16.83
C GLY A 117 -23.46 -8.84 15.93
N VAL A 118 -24.52 -8.62 15.16
CA VAL A 118 -24.65 -7.44 14.29
C VAL A 118 -25.18 -6.25 15.09
N GLN A 119 -24.37 -5.20 15.20
CA GLN A 119 -24.70 -4.01 16.01
C GLN A 119 -25.68 -3.04 15.33
N SER A 120 -25.72 -3.01 14.00
CA SER A 120 -26.60 -2.16 13.19
C SER A 120 -26.78 -2.79 11.82
N SER A 121 -28.03 -2.99 11.41
CA SER A 121 -28.37 -3.64 10.15
C SER A 121 -28.83 -2.64 9.10
N GLY A 122 -28.08 -2.58 8.00
CA GLY A 122 -28.47 -1.78 6.84
C GLY A 122 -29.74 -2.31 6.16
N VAL A 123 -29.93 -3.63 6.11
CA VAL A 123 -31.10 -4.25 5.45
C VAL A 123 -32.39 -3.84 6.15
N LEU A 124 -32.40 -3.90 7.49
CA LEU A 124 -33.57 -3.48 8.26
C LEU A 124 -33.80 -1.97 8.19
N ILE A 125 -32.76 -1.14 8.25
CA ILE A 125 -32.91 0.33 8.11
C ILE A 125 -33.52 0.68 6.75
N ILE A 126 -33.06 0.06 5.66
CA ILE A 126 -33.62 0.29 4.32
C ILE A 126 -35.07 -0.19 4.24
N PHE A 127 -35.39 -1.35 4.83
CA PHE A 127 -36.75 -1.87 4.89
C PHE A 127 -37.71 -0.92 5.62
N TRP A 128 -37.34 -0.44 6.82
CA TRP A 128 -38.15 0.49 7.58
C TRP A 128 -38.28 1.85 6.87
N PHE A 129 -37.20 2.33 6.23
CA PHE A 129 -37.21 3.55 5.44
C PHE A 129 -38.18 3.45 4.24
N LEU A 130 -38.10 2.37 3.47
CA LEU A 130 -39.04 2.10 2.37
C LEU A 130 -40.49 1.97 2.88
N SER A 131 -40.68 1.36 4.04
CA SER A 131 -42.01 1.22 4.66
C SER A 131 -42.62 2.57 5.04
N VAL A 132 -41.82 3.50 5.60
CA VAL A 132 -42.28 4.89 5.83
C VAL A 132 -42.60 5.57 4.50
N LEU A 133 -41.68 5.53 3.53
CA LEU A 133 -41.83 6.20 2.24
C LEU A 133 -43.12 5.78 1.52
N CYS A 134 -43.39 4.47 1.47
CA CYS A 134 -44.58 3.93 0.83
C CYS A 134 -45.87 4.21 1.63
N ALA A 135 -45.79 4.39 2.95
CA ALA A 135 -46.95 4.67 3.81
C ALA A 135 -47.35 6.16 3.85
N VAL A 136 -46.47 7.09 3.46
CA VAL A 136 -46.78 8.53 3.38
C VAL A 136 -47.95 8.82 2.42
N GLY A 137 -47.98 8.14 1.26
CA GLY A 137 -49.07 8.30 0.28
C GLY A 137 -50.45 7.95 0.86
N PRO A 138 -50.66 6.72 1.36
CA PRO A 138 -51.90 6.31 1.99
C PRO A 138 -52.26 7.12 3.25
N PHE A 139 -51.25 7.59 4.00
CA PHE A 139 -51.47 8.49 5.14
C PHE A 139 -52.11 9.82 4.71
N ARG A 140 -51.55 10.48 3.70
CA ARG A 140 -52.14 11.71 3.13
C ARG A 140 -53.54 11.45 2.58
N SER A 141 -53.73 10.38 1.81
CA SER A 141 -55.02 10.02 1.21
C SER A 141 -56.12 9.89 2.26
N LYS A 142 -55.90 9.09 3.31
CA LYS A 142 -56.88 8.89 4.38
C LYS A 142 -57.23 10.18 5.14
N ILE A 143 -56.28 11.10 5.34
CA ILE A 143 -56.56 12.43 5.92
C ILE A 143 -57.49 13.21 4.99
N MET A 144 -57.13 13.31 3.71
CA MET A 144 -57.89 14.10 2.74
C MET A 144 -59.31 13.56 2.54
N THR A 145 -59.49 12.24 2.44
CA THR A 145 -60.83 11.63 2.32
C THR A 145 -61.70 11.91 3.53
N THR A 146 -61.12 11.86 4.74
CA THR A 146 -61.85 12.12 5.99
C THR A 146 -62.26 13.58 6.11
N THR A 147 -61.36 14.50 5.77
CA THR A 147 -61.66 15.94 5.74
C THR A 147 -62.73 16.29 4.71
N ALA A 148 -62.72 15.63 3.55
CA ALA A 148 -63.71 15.85 2.49
C ALA A 148 -65.10 15.30 2.84
N GLN A 149 -65.20 14.17 3.53
CA GLN A 149 -66.48 13.51 3.86
C GLN A 149 -67.07 13.97 5.21
N GLY A 150 -66.30 14.66 6.05
CA GLY A 150 -66.75 15.13 7.37
C GLY A 150 -67.03 14.02 8.40
N HIS A 151 -66.92 12.75 8.01
CA HIS A 151 -67.10 11.57 8.86
C HIS A 151 -66.08 10.47 8.53
N VAL A 152 -65.69 9.68 9.52
CA VAL A 152 -64.79 8.52 9.32
C VAL A 152 -65.64 7.29 8.95
N ASN A 153 -65.61 6.88 7.67
CA ASN A 153 -66.38 5.75 7.15
C ASN A 153 -66.04 4.40 7.81
N GLU A 154 -64.76 4.18 8.18
CA GLU A 154 -64.30 2.96 8.85
C GLU A 154 -63.37 3.30 10.02
N ARG A 155 -63.95 3.53 11.20
CA ARG A 155 -63.20 3.95 12.40
C ARG A 155 -62.06 2.99 12.76
N PHE A 156 -62.30 1.68 12.66
CA PHE A 156 -61.30 0.67 13.02
C PHE A 156 -60.08 0.69 12.09
N ARG A 157 -60.28 0.54 10.77
CA ARG A 157 -59.19 0.55 9.76
C ARG A 157 -58.47 1.89 9.65
N PHE A 158 -59.15 2.98 10.00
CA PHE A 158 -58.53 4.28 10.16
C PHE A 158 -57.56 4.24 11.36
N THR A 159 -58.05 3.95 12.57
CA THR A 159 -57.22 3.94 13.78
C THR A 159 -56.05 2.96 13.70
N THR A 160 -56.23 1.73 13.19
CA THR A 160 -55.16 0.75 13.06
C THR A 160 -54.04 1.22 12.12
N PHE A 161 -54.38 1.91 11.03
CA PHE A 161 -53.39 2.44 10.09
C PHE A 161 -52.53 3.57 10.68
N TYR A 162 -53.11 4.50 11.46
CA TYR A 162 -52.31 5.57 12.09
C TYR A 162 -51.40 5.01 13.18
N ILE A 163 -51.87 4.01 13.93
CA ILE A 163 -51.04 3.28 14.88
C ILE A 163 -49.88 2.59 14.13
N TYR A 164 -50.18 1.87 13.04
CA TYR A 164 -49.17 1.24 12.20
C TYR A 164 -48.14 2.25 11.67
N PHE A 165 -48.57 3.39 11.12
CA PHE A 165 -47.69 4.42 10.59
C PHE A 165 -46.78 5.03 11.67
N ALA A 166 -47.34 5.36 12.85
CA ALA A 166 -46.56 5.88 13.97
C ALA A 166 -45.52 4.86 14.47
N LEU A 167 -45.90 3.58 14.59
CA LEU A 167 -45.01 2.51 15.03
C LEU A 167 -43.85 2.30 14.05
N ILE A 168 -44.07 2.36 12.73
CA ILE A 168 -42.99 2.25 11.74
C ILE A 168 -42.00 3.41 11.84
N ILE A 169 -42.48 4.65 12.04
CA ILE A 169 -41.60 5.81 12.21
C ILE A 169 -40.71 5.63 13.45
N ILE A 170 -41.30 5.19 14.56
CA ILE A 170 -40.54 4.93 15.80
C ILE A 170 -39.51 3.82 15.56
N GLU A 171 -39.89 2.74 14.88
CA GLU A 171 -38.98 1.62 14.59
C GLU A 171 -37.83 2.03 13.65
N LEU A 172 -38.09 2.90 12.67
CA LEU A 172 -37.05 3.49 11.82
C LEU A 172 -36.06 4.31 12.65
N ILE A 173 -36.55 5.18 13.53
CA ILE A 173 -35.71 6.00 14.43
C ILE A 173 -34.86 5.10 15.34
N LEU A 174 -35.47 4.07 15.95
CA LEU A 174 -34.74 3.14 16.81
C LEU A 174 -33.70 2.31 16.05
N SER A 175 -33.98 1.98 14.78
CA SER A 175 -33.05 1.27 13.90
C SER A 175 -31.81 2.09 13.55
N CYS A 176 -31.88 3.42 13.59
CA CYS A 176 -30.73 4.30 13.39
C CYS A 176 -29.72 4.26 14.55
N PHE A 177 -30.14 3.87 15.76
CA PHE A 177 -29.26 3.75 16.91
C PHE A 177 -28.53 2.40 16.94
N LYS A 178 -27.25 2.45 17.35
CA LYS A 178 -26.37 1.28 17.44
C LYS A 178 -26.62 0.44 18.69
N GLU A 179 -26.51 -0.88 18.57
CA GLU A 179 -26.50 -1.79 19.72
C GLU A 179 -25.11 -1.88 20.38
N LYS A 180 -25.09 -2.44 21.60
CA LYS A 180 -23.85 -2.69 22.35
C LYS A 180 -22.99 -3.78 21.66
N PRO A 181 -21.67 -3.81 21.89
CA PRO A 181 -20.81 -4.85 21.34
C PRO A 181 -21.19 -6.27 21.84
N PRO A 182 -20.89 -7.31 21.03
CA PRO A 182 -21.18 -8.69 21.40
C PRO A 182 -20.38 -9.12 22.64
N PHE A 183 -20.97 -10.01 23.45
CA PHE A 183 -20.45 -10.36 24.78
C PHE A 183 -19.09 -11.08 24.75
N PHE A 184 -18.81 -11.81 23.67
CA PHE A 184 -17.55 -12.55 23.46
C PHE A 184 -16.65 -11.90 22.40
N SER A 185 -16.77 -10.59 22.14
CA SER A 185 -15.78 -9.93 21.29
C SER A 185 -14.39 -10.11 21.93
N PRO A 186 -13.34 -10.45 21.14
CA PRO A 186 -11.99 -10.39 21.66
C PRO A 186 -11.78 -9.02 22.29
N VAL A 187 -11.28 -8.99 23.52
CA VAL A 187 -10.94 -7.73 24.20
C VAL A 187 -9.92 -7.05 23.29
N ASN A 188 -10.33 -5.98 22.62
CA ASN A 188 -9.39 -5.22 21.84
C ASN A 188 -8.45 -4.55 22.84
N THR A 189 -7.21 -5.02 22.90
CA THR A 189 -6.17 -4.52 23.80
C THR A 189 -5.69 -3.14 23.38
N ASP A 190 -6.09 -2.67 22.21
CA ASP A 190 -5.72 -1.36 21.69
C ASP A 190 -6.35 -0.23 22.52
N PRO A 191 -5.56 0.77 22.92
CA PRO A 191 -6.05 1.89 23.73
C PRO A 191 -6.97 2.83 22.95
N ASN A 192 -6.89 2.88 21.61
CA ASN A 192 -7.69 3.76 20.76
C ASN A 192 -8.08 3.11 19.41
N PRO A 193 -9.03 2.17 19.38
CA PRO A 193 -9.41 1.45 18.16
C PRO A 193 -10.25 2.31 17.22
N CYS A 194 -10.14 2.06 15.91
CA CYS A 194 -10.95 2.75 14.90
C CYS A 194 -12.47 2.56 15.13
N PRO A 195 -13.26 3.65 15.18
CA PRO A 195 -14.70 3.57 15.42
C PRO A 195 -15.50 3.10 14.19
N GLU A 196 -14.89 2.95 13.03
CA GLU A 196 -15.57 2.56 11.78
C GLU A 196 -16.39 1.27 11.93
N LEU A 197 -15.78 0.19 12.45
CA LEU A 197 -16.44 -1.11 12.61
C LEU A 197 -17.53 -1.11 13.68
N THR A 198 -17.40 -0.24 14.69
CA THR A 198 -18.36 -0.11 15.81
C THR A 198 -19.43 0.96 15.56
N SER A 199 -19.31 1.71 14.47
CA SER A 199 -20.27 2.76 14.09
C SER A 199 -21.53 2.15 13.48
N GLY A 200 -22.67 2.84 13.65
CA GLY A 200 -23.95 2.45 13.05
C GLY A 200 -23.92 2.55 11.53
N PHE A 201 -24.85 1.88 10.84
CA PHE A 201 -24.90 1.86 9.37
C PHE A 201 -24.92 3.26 8.74
N LEU A 202 -25.76 4.17 9.24
CA LEU A 202 -25.82 5.55 8.75
C LEU A 202 -24.50 6.31 8.95
N SER A 203 -23.85 6.11 10.10
CA SER A 203 -22.55 6.72 10.40
C SER A 203 -21.45 6.22 9.47
N ARG A 204 -21.50 4.97 8.99
CA ARG A 204 -20.58 4.45 7.96
C ARG A 204 -20.91 5.01 6.59
N LEU A 205 -22.20 5.12 6.28
CA LEU A 205 -22.67 5.64 4.99
C LEU A 205 -22.28 7.11 4.78
N THR A 206 -22.32 7.93 5.84
CA THR A 206 -22.03 9.37 5.80
C THR A 206 -20.65 9.75 6.38
N PHE A 207 -19.85 8.77 6.81
CA PHE A 207 -18.56 8.99 7.47
C PHE A 207 -18.61 9.83 8.76
N TRP A 208 -19.74 9.84 9.47
CA TRP A 208 -19.94 10.64 10.68
C TRP A 208 -18.99 10.27 11.84
N TRP A 209 -18.45 9.05 11.84
CA TRP A 209 -17.51 8.61 12.88
C TRP A 209 -16.19 9.40 12.84
N PHE A 210 -15.85 10.01 11.70
CA PHE A 210 -14.66 10.86 11.55
C PHE A 210 -14.85 12.25 12.18
N THR A 211 -16.09 12.72 12.35
CA THR A 211 -16.39 14.09 12.80
C THR A 211 -15.75 14.44 14.14
N SER A 212 -15.65 13.49 15.08
CA SER A 212 -14.99 13.73 16.37
C SER A 212 -13.49 14.04 16.23
N MET A 213 -12.80 13.36 15.32
CA MET A 213 -11.37 13.58 15.04
C MET A 213 -11.16 14.91 14.28
N ALA A 214 -12.04 15.25 13.34
CA ALA A 214 -12.00 16.54 12.66
C ALA A 214 -12.19 17.72 13.64
N ILE A 215 -13.13 17.60 14.59
CA ILE A 215 -13.34 18.61 15.63
C ILE A 215 -12.12 18.69 16.56
N LEU A 216 -11.50 17.56 16.90
CA LEU A 216 -10.27 17.54 17.71
C LEU A 216 -9.14 18.27 16.97
N GLY A 217 -8.94 17.98 15.68
CA GLY A 217 -7.95 18.63 14.82
C GLY A 217 -8.20 20.14 14.61
N TYR A 218 -9.46 20.57 14.67
CA TYR A 218 -9.81 21.99 14.68
C TYR A 218 -9.43 22.68 16.01
N LYS A 219 -9.58 21.97 17.14
CA LYS A 219 -9.27 22.50 18.47
C LYS A 219 -7.77 22.53 18.76
N ARG A 220 -7.03 21.52 18.29
CA ARG A 220 -5.57 21.43 18.42
C ARG A 220 -4.98 20.66 17.23
N PRO A 221 -3.73 20.94 16.85
CA PRO A 221 -2.99 20.07 15.92
C PRO A 221 -3.00 18.63 16.44
N LEU A 222 -3.28 17.68 15.54
CA LEU A 222 -3.27 16.25 15.88
C LEU A 222 -1.84 15.75 16.05
N GLU A 223 -1.64 14.91 17.06
CA GLU A 223 -0.39 14.17 17.30
C GLU A 223 -0.59 12.68 16.99
N ASP A 224 0.50 11.93 16.80
CA ASP A 224 0.44 10.49 16.47
C ASP A 224 -0.37 9.66 17.49
N LYS A 225 -0.34 10.06 18.77
CA LYS A 225 -1.10 9.42 19.85
C LYS A 225 -2.63 9.60 19.75
N ASP A 226 -3.08 10.62 19.01
CA ASP A 226 -4.51 10.91 18.81
C ASP A 226 -5.12 10.07 17.70
N LEU A 227 -4.28 9.44 16.86
CA LEU A 227 -4.71 8.61 15.75
C LEU A 227 -5.27 7.27 16.24
N TRP A 228 -6.23 6.74 15.49
CA TRP A 228 -6.78 5.41 15.75
C TRP A 228 -5.82 4.32 15.28
N SER A 229 -5.82 3.19 16.00
CA SER A 229 -5.24 1.97 15.45
C SER A 229 -6.05 1.49 14.25
N LEU A 230 -5.35 0.93 13.25
CA LEU A 230 -5.97 0.38 12.06
C LEU A 230 -6.80 -0.86 12.41
N ASN A 231 -7.85 -1.12 11.62
CA ASN A 231 -8.59 -2.38 11.70
C ASN A 231 -7.64 -3.55 11.41
N GLU A 232 -7.86 -4.71 12.05
CA GLU A 232 -7.01 -5.90 11.85
C GLU A 232 -6.86 -6.27 10.36
N ASP A 233 -7.97 -6.23 9.61
CA ASP A 233 -8.03 -6.51 8.15
C ASP A 233 -7.14 -5.57 7.31
N ASP A 234 -6.84 -4.37 7.82
CA ASP A 234 -6.03 -3.35 7.16
C ASP A 234 -4.56 -3.36 7.63
N THR A 235 -4.18 -4.30 8.49
CA THR A 235 -2.80 -4.40 8.98
C THR A 235 -1.86 -5.12 8.00
N SER A 236 -0.59 -4.70 8.00
CA SER A 236 0.45 -5.32 7.17
C SER A 236 0.60 -6.81 7.43
N LYS A 237 0.40 -7.26 8.68
CA LYS A 237 0.49 -8.69 9.05
C LYS A 237 -0.45 -9.55 8.22
N ILE A 238 -1.73 -9.17 8.12
CA ILE A 238 -2.74 -9.95 7.39
C ILE A 238 -2.55 -9.79 5.88
N ILE A 239 -2.43 -8.55 5.40
CA ILE A 239 -2.35 -8.24 3.96
C ILE A 239 -1.12 -8.89 3.31
N VAL A 240 0.04 -8.76 3.93
CA VAL A 240 1.31 -9.28 3.38
C VAL A 240 1.32 -10.81 3.42
N GLN A 241 0.71 -11.43 4.43
CA GLN A 241 0.56 -12.89 4.48
C GLN A 241 -0.36 -13.42 3.37
N GLN A 242 -1.52 -12.77 3.16
CA GLN A 242 -2.44 -13.16 2.09
C GLN A 242 -1.80 -13.03 0.69
N LEU A 243 -1.12 -11.91 0.43
CA LEU A 243 -0.48 -11.70 -0.87
C LEU A 243 0.70 -12.66 -1.10
N ASN A 244 1.54 -12.91 -0.09
CA ASN A 244 2.62 -13.90 -0.21
C ASN A 244 2.06 -15.30 -0.50
N LYS A 245 0.99 -15.72 0.18
CA LYS A 245 0.37 -17.02 -0.05
C LYS A 245 -0.10 -17.20 -1.49
N GLU A 246 -0.76 -16.20 -2.07
CA GLU A 246 -1.19 -16.27 -3.48
C GLU A 246 -0.01 -16.16 -4.46
N TRP A 247 1.04 -15.42 -4.11
CA TRP A 247 2.26 -15.33 -4.90
C TRP A 247 3.04 -16.66 -4.95
N ASP A 248 3.20 -17.31 -3.80
CA ASP A 248 3.87 -18.62 -3.68
C ASP A 248 3.07 -19.70 -4.39
N LYS A 249 1.74 -19.64 -4.32
CA LYS A 249 0.85 -20.51 -5.10
C LYS A 249 1.05 -20.32 -6.61
N GLU A 250 1.17 -19.07 -7.09
CA GLU A 250 1.42 -18.81 -8.51
C GLU A 250 2.81 -19.31 -8.95
N LYS A 251 3.84 -19.11 -8.12
CA LYS A 251 5.18 -19.68 -8.34
C LYS A 251 5.13 -21.21 -8.44
N ALA A 252 4.42 -21.87 -7.53
CA ALA A 252 4.26 -23.33 -7.52
C ALA A 252 3.46 -23.85 -8.72
N GLU A 253 2.36 -23.19 -9.11
CA GLU A 253 1.56 -23.52 -10.30
C GLU A 253 2.41 -23.43 -11.60
N CYS A 254 3.33 -22.47 -11.68
CA CYS A 254 4.27 -22.36 -12.80
C CYS A 254 5.30 -23.49 -12.81
N LYS A 255 5.96 -23.77 -11.67
CA LYS A 255 6.95 -24.87 -11.56
C LYS A 255 6.36 -26.23 -11.94
N GLN A 256 5.18 -26.58 -11.39
CA GLN A 256 4.52 -27.86 -11.71
C GLN A 256 4.19 -28.01 -13.20
N LYS A 257 3.80 -26.93 -13.88
CA LYS A 257 3.50 -26.95 -15.32
C LYS A 257 4.77 -27.06 -16.15
N GLU A 258 5.88 -26.47 -15.72
CA GLU A 258 7.19 -26.67 -16.33
C GLU A 258 7.59 -28.14 -16.20
N ASP A 259 7.57 -28.71 -15.00
CA ASP A 259 7.92 -30.13 -14.75
C ASP A 259 7.04 -31.09 -15.57
N THR A 260 5.73 -30.85 -15.64
CA THR A 260 4.81 -31.66 -16.44
C THR A 260 5.09 -31.54 -17.95
N THR A 261 5.53 -30.36 -18.41
CA THR A 261 5.89 -30.14 -19.83
C THR A 261 7.21 -30.83 -20.16
N TYR A 262 8.18 -30.81 -19.24
CA TYR A 262 9.42 -31.59 -19.36
C TYR A 262 9.16 -33.10 -19.37
N MET A 263 8.33 -33.63 -18.46
CA MET A 263 7.97 -35.05 -18.46
C MET A 263 7.23 -35.49 -19.73
N LYS A 264 6.29 -34.66 -20.25
CA LYS A 264 5.61 -34.95 -21.53
C LYS A 264 6.57 -34.92 -22.73
N LYS A 265 7.57 -34.03 -22.75
CA LYS A 265 8.60 -34.01 -23.78
C LYS A 265 9.55 -35.21 -23.69
N SER A 266 9.97 -35.60 -22.48
CA SER A 266 10.82 -36.78 -22.26
C SER A 266 10.15 -38.07 -22.76
N ASN A 267 8.85 -38.26 -22.51
CA ASN A 267 8.09 -39.39 -23.03
C ASN A 267 7.91 -39.37 -24.56
N HIS A 268 7.96 -38.20 -25.20
CA HIS A 268 7.84 -38.09 -26.66
C HIS A 268 9.18 -38.36 -27.38
N VAL A 269 10.31 -38.07 -26.72
CA VAL A 269 11.67 -38.39 -27.20
C VAL A 269 11.97 -39.89 -27.08
N LEU A 270 11.43 -40.56 -26.05
CA LEU A 270 11.62 -42.01 -25.89
C LEU A 270 10.87 -42.85 -26.95
N ASN A 271 9.87 -42.27 -27.63
CA ASN A 271 8.99 -42.99 -28.57
C ASN A 271 9.32 -42.78 -30.06
N HIS A 272 10.36 -42.01 -30.39
CA HIS A 272 10.85 -41.88 -31.77
C HIS A 272 12.28 -42.42 -31.89
N VAL A 273 12.38 -43.72 -32.19
CA VAL A 273 13.59 -44.33 -32.78
C VAL A 273 13.31 -44.43 -34.29
N GLY A 274 13.89 -43.52 -35.08
CA GLY A 274 13.78 -43.54 -36.54
C GLY A 274 14.61 -42.43 -37.19
N ASP A 275 15.60 -42.83 -37.98
CA ASP A 275 16.62 -42.05 -38.70
C ASP A 275 16.13 -40.78 -39.42
N GLY A 276 16.85 -39.67 -39.24
CA GLY A 276 16.76 -38.43 -40.03
C GLY A 276 17.58 -37.27 -39.43
N PRO A 277 18.17 -36.36 -40.23
CA PRO A 277 19.38 -35.62 -39.85
C PRO A 277 19.15 -34.54 -38.78
N GLU A 278 20.03 -34.55 -37.78
CA GLU A 278 20.00 -33.80 -36.51
C GLU A 278 20.19 -32.27 -36.59
N GLU A 279 20.16 -31.64 -37.77
CA GLU A 279 20.48 -30.21 -37.88
C GLU A 279 19.24 -29.28 -37.94
N ALA A 280 18.05 -29.81 -38.22
CA ALA A 280 16.83 -29.00 -38.32
C ALA A 280 16.06 -28.84 -36.99
N GLU A 281 16.23 -29.73 -36.02
CA GLU A 281 15.57 -29.63 -34.70
C GLU A 281 16.30 -28.70 -33.72
N VAL A 282 17.58 -28.43 -33.95
CA VAL A 282 18.37 -27.49 -33.14
C VAL A 282 17.96 -26.03 -33.39
N LEU A 283 17.39 -25.70 -34.56
CA LEU A 283 16.92 -24.35 -34.90
C LEU A 283 15.51 -24.01 -34.37
N ILE A 284 14.74 -24.99 -33.89
CA ILE A 284 13.46 -24.77 -33.17
C ILE A 284 13.69 -24.84 -31.64
N ARG A 285 14.93 -24.62 -31.17
CA ARG A 285 15.23 -24.43 -29.74
C ARG A 285 14.92 -23.01 -29.25
N ASP A 286 14.81 -22.03 -30.13
CA ASP A 286 14.58 -20.64 -29.74
C ASP A 286 13.10 -20.23 -29.79
N LYS A 287 12.59 -19.81 -28.62
CA LYS A 287 11.36 -19.01 -28.38
C LYS A 287 10.01 -19.73 -28.21
N LYS A 288 9.91 -20.69 -27.28
CA LYS A 288 8.70 -20.78 -26.43
C LYS A 288 9.07 -20.34 -25.02
N HIS A 289 8.83 -19.06 -24.73
CA HIS A 289 9.09 -18.44 -23.43
C HIS A 289 8.64 -19.33 -22.25
N ASN A 290 9.58 -19.68 -21.37
CA ASN A 290 9.27 -20.13 -20.01
C ASN A 290 8.27 -19.13 -19.40
N ARG A 291 7.12 -19.65 -18.98
CA ARG A 291 5.98 -18.81 -18.61
C ARG A 291 6.23 -18.27 -17.21
N LYS A 292 6.87 -17.09 -17.12
CA LYS A 292 7.19 -16.42 -15.86
C LYS A 292 5.93 -16.25 -14.99
N PRO A 293 6.01 -16.45 -13.67
CA PRO A 293 4.88 -16.27 -12.77
C PRO A 293 4.34 -14.84 -12.86
N SER A 294 3.01 -14.70 -12.92
CA SER A 294 2.37 -13.39 -13.09
C SER A 294 2.00 -12.78 -11.74
N PHE A 295 2.70 -11.72 -11.36
CA PHE A 295 2.40 -11.01 -10.11
C PHE A 295 1.02 -10.33 -10.15
N LEU A 296 0.56 -9.91 -11.32
CA LEU A 296 -0.77 -9.34 -11.52
C LEU A 296 -1.89 -10.32 -11.15
N LYS A 297 -1.72 -11.61 -11.45
CA LYS A 297 -2.71 -12.64 -11.11
C LYS A 297 -2.83 -12.84 -9.60
N ALA A 298 -1.71 -12.80 -8.88
CA ALA A 298 -1.72 -12.84 -7.41
C ALA A 298 -2.41 -11.60 -6.81
N LEU A 299 -2.14 -10.40 -7.35
CA LEU A 299 -2.80 -9.16 -6.93
C LEU A 299 -4.33 -9.22 -7.16
N LEU A 300 -4.77 -9.66 -8.35
CA LEU A 300 -6.19 -9.76 -8.70
C LEU A 300 -6.93 -10.80 -7.84
N ARG A 301 -6.30 -11.94 -7.52
CA ARG A 301 -6.90 -12.95 -6.63
C ARG A 301 -7.03 -12.44 -5.19
N THR A 302 -6.05 -11.66 -4.71
CA THR A 302 -6.02 -11.16 -3.33
C THR A 302 -6.99 -9.99 -3.13
N PHE A 303 -6.95 -8.99 -4.00
CA PHE A 303 -7.68 -7.72 -3.79
C PHE A 303 -8.94 -7.56 -4.66
N GLY A 304 -9.08 -8.37 -5.71
CA GLY A 304 -10.18 -8.28 -6.69
C GLY A 304 -11.58 -8.40 -6.09
N PRO A 305 -11.88 -9.37 -5.21
CA PRO A 305 -13.23 -9.53 -4.65
C PRO A 305 -13.73 -8.27 -3.91
N TYR A 306 -12.86 -7.62 -3.14
CA TYR A 306 -13.20 -6.39 -2.42
C TYR A 306 -13.35 -5.19 -3.37
N PHE A 307 -12.48 -5.09 -4.38
CA PHE A 307 -12.54 -4.04 -5.40
C PHE A 307 -13.82 -4.09 -6.25
N LEU A 308 -14.28 -5.29 -6.60
CA LEU A 308 -15.49 -5.49 -7.42
C LEU A 308 -16.76 -4.93 -6.75
N ILE A 309 -16.81 -4.89 -5.41
CA ILE A 309 -17.90 -4.25 -4.67
C ILE A 309 -17.92 -2.74 -4.98
N GLY A 310 -16.75 -2.09 -4.97
CA GLY A 310 -16.59 -0.70 -5.39
C GLY A 310 -16.99 -0.47 -6.85
N SER A 311 -16.61 -1.38 -7.76
CA SER A 311 -17.02 -1.33 -9.17
C SER A 311 -18.54 -1.39 -9.35
N PHE A 312 -19.24 -2.19 -8.55
CA PHE A 312 -20.70 -2.28 -8.58
C PHE A 312 -21.37 -0.96 -8.16
N PHE A 313 -20.88 -0.29 -7.11
CA PHE A 313 -21.36 1.04 -6.74
C PHE A 313 -21.16 2.06 -7.86
N LYS A 314 -20.05 1.99 -8.60
CA LYS A 314 -19.81 2.87 -9.76
C LYS A 314 -20.86 2.69 -10.85
N LEU A 315 -21.25 1.44 -11.13
CA LEU A 315 -22.27 1.15 -12.14
C LEU A 315 -23.61 1.78 -11.76
N ILE A 316 -24.02 1.64 -10.50
CA ILE A 316 -25.27 2.26 -10.01
C ILE A 316 -25.18 3.78 -10.09
N GLN A 317 -24.05 4.36 -9.71
CA GLN A 317 -23.82 5.81 -9.79
C GLN A 317 -23.93 6.33 -11.22
N ASP A 318 -23.37 5.61 -12.19
CA ASP A 318 -23.43 5.97 -13.61
C ASP A 318 -24.89 6.03 -14.09
N LEU A 319 -25.68 5.00 -13.78
CA LEU A 319 -27.11 4.97 -14.13
C LEU A 319 -27.89 6.12 -13.47
N LEU A 320 -27.65 6.38 -12.19
CA LEU A 320 -28.30 7.49 -11.47
C LEU A 320 -27.95 8.86 -12.05
N SER A 321 -26.74 9.04 -12.58
CA SER A 321 -26.31 10.34 -13.12
C SER A 321 -27.13 10.79 -14.35
N PHE A 322 -27.69 9.85 -15.11
CA PHE A 322 -28.53 10.14 -16.28
C PHE A 322 -30.00 10.34 -15.93
N ILE A 323 -30.47 9.96 -14.74
CA ILE A 323 -31.86 10.16 -14.32
C ILE A 323 -32.16 11.65 -14.10
N ASN A 324 -31.22 12.41 -13.53
CA ASN A 324 -31.42 13.84 -13.24
C ASN A 324 -31.69 14.70 -14.50
N PRO A 325 -30.94 14.60 -15.61
CA PRO A 325 -31.27 15.29 -16.85
C PRO A 325 -32.66 14.95 -17.40
N GLN A 326 -33.10 13.69 -17.28
CA GLN A 326 -34.42 13.26 -17.72
C GLN A 326 -35.53 13.85 -16.86
N LEU A 327 -35.36 13.87 -15.53
CA LEU A 327 -36.29 14.54 -14.62
C LEU A 327 -36.36 16.05 -14.87
N LEU A 328 -35.24 16.69 -15.24
CA LEU A 328 -35.21 18.08 -15.65
C LEU A 328 -36.04 18.32 -16.93
N SER A 329 -35.98 17.39 -17.90
CA SER A 329 -36.84 17.42 -19.10
C SER A 329 -38.32 17.48 -18.72
N VAL A 330 -38.74 16.55 -17.86
CA VAL A 330 -40.14 16.44 -17.41
C VAL A 330 -40.56 17.69 -16.60
N LEU A 331 -39.66 18.25 -15.79
CA LEU A 331 -39.94 19.47 -15.03
C LEU A 331 -40.14 20.68 -15.95
N ILE A 332 -39.32 20.83 -16.99
CA ILE A 332 -39.47 21.92 -17.97
C ILE A 332 -40.77 21.72 -18.77
N GLY A 333 -41.09 20.49 -19.16
CA GLY A 333 -42.37 20.14 -19.79
C GLY A 333 -43.57 20.47 -18.90
N PHE A 334 -43.47 20.24 -17.59
CA PHE A 334 -44.48 20.64 -16.61
C PHE A 334 -44.67 22.16 -16.58
N ILE A 335 -43.58 22.94 -16.53
CA ILE A 335 -43.65 24.42 -16.50
C ILE A 335 -44.30 24.99 -17.77
N LYS A 336 -44.16 24.31 -18.91
CA LYS A 336 -44.77 24.70 -20.18
C LYS A 336 -46.30 24.48 -20.18
N ASN A 337 -46.78 23.48 -19.45
CA ASN A 337 -48.20 23.12 -19.38
C ASN A 337 -48.91 23.86 -18.25
N LYS A 338 -49.64 24.93 -18.58
CA LYS A 338 -50.38 25.75 -17.59
C LYS A 338 -51.51 25.00 -16.86
N ASP A 339 -52.03 23.94 -17.47
CA ASP A 339 -53.12 23.12 -16.93
C ASP A 339 -52.61 21.98 -16.03
N ALA A 340 -51.30 21.85 -15.86
CA ALA A 340 -50.72 20.78 -15.06
C ALA A 340 -50.80 21.11 -13.56
N PRO A 341 -51.18 20.15 -12.71
CA PRO A 341 -51.41 20.42 -11.31
C PRO A 341 -50.09 20.58 -10.52
N ALA A 342 -50.06 21.54 -9.59
CA ALA A 342 -48.82 22.00 -8.93
C ALA A 342 -48.03 20.90 -8.18
N TRP A 343 -48.72 19.92 -7.60
CA TRP A 343 -48.10 18.81 -6.88
C TRP A 343 -47.15 17.98 -7.75
N TRP A 344 -47.40 17.90 -9.06
CA TRP A 344 -46.60 17.11 -9.99
C TRP A 344 -45.20 17.71 -10.12
N GLY A 345 -45.11 19.05 -10.22
CA GLY A 345 -43.84 19.78 -10.18
C GLY A 345 -43.07 19.55 -8.88
N PHE A 346 -43.73 19.64 -7.73
CA PHE A 346 -43.10 19.38 -6.43
C PHE A 346 -42.59 17.93 -6.31
N LEU A 347 -43.33 16.96 -6.85
CA LEU A 347 -42.91 15.55 -6.86
C LEU A 347 -41.64 15.35 -7.70
N ILE A 348 -41.58 15.92 -8.90
CA ILE A 348 -40.38 15.85 -9.76
C ILE A 348 -39.18 16.50 -9.07
N ALA A 349 -39.36 17.67 -8.46
CA ALA A 349 -38.30 18.34 -7.72
C ALA A 349 -37.80 17.50 -6.53
N ALA A 350 -38.70 16.87 -5.78
CA ALA A 350 -38.34 15.95 -4.69
C ALA A 350 -37.57 14.71 -5.21
N LEU A 351 -38.00 14.14 -6.34
CA LEU A 351 -37.30 13.02 -6.98
C LEU A 351 -35.89 13.40 -7.45
N MET A 352 -35.71 14.59 -8.03
CA MET A 352 -34.39 15.12 -8.39
C MET A 352 -33.48 15.25 -7.16
N PHE A 353 -34.00 15.78 -6.06
CA PHE A 353 -33.26 15.90 -4.80
C PHE A 353 -32.83 14.53 -4.25
N ILE A 354 -33.76 13.57 -4.18
CA ILE A 354 -33.46 12.21 -3.69
C ILE A 354 -32.43 11.52 -4.60
N CYS A 355 -32.58 11.66 -5.92
CA CYS A 355 -31.65 11.10 -6.88
C CYS A 355 -30.24 11.69 -6.71
N ALA A 356 -30.13 13.01 -6.54
CA ALA A 356 -28.86 13.69 -6.28
C ALA A 356 -28.19 13.22 -4.98
N VAL A 357 -28.96 13.10 -3.88
CA VAL A 357 -28.43 12.59 -2.59
C VAL A 357 -27.93 11.15 -2.73
N LEU A 358 -28.71 10.26 -3.36
CA LEU A 358 -28.31 8.87 -3.58
C LEU A 358 -27.07 8.77 -4.48
N GLN A 359 -27.03 9.56 -5.55
CA GLN A 359 -25.87 9.65 -6.45
C GLN A 359 -24.61 10.03 -5.66
N THR A 360 -24.68 11.04 -4.80
CA THR A 360 -23.55 11.49 -3.98
C THR A 360 -23.11 10.43 -2.97
N LEU A 361 -24.05 9.81 -2.24
CA LEU A 361 -23.72 8.77 -1.27
C LEU A 361 -23.03 7.58 -1.93
N ILE A 362 -23.59 7.08 -3.04
CA ILE A 362 -23.05 5.92 -3.76
C ILE A 362 -21.67 6.23 -4.35
N LEU A 363 -21.47 7.44 -4.88
CA LEU A 363 -20.16 7.87 -5.40
C LEU A 363 -19.07 7.86 -4.32
N HIS A 364 -19.37 8.38 -3.14
CA HIS A 364 -18.39 8.42 -2.05
C HIS A 364 -18.09 7.02 -1.50
N GLN A 365 -19.10 6.14 -1.42
CA GLN A 365 -18.87 4.75 -1.07
C GLN A 365 -17.96 4.05 -2.10
N HIS A 366 -18.19 4.28 -3.40
CA HIS A 366 -17.29 3.80 -4.44
C HIS A 366 -15.83 4.23 -4.20
N PHE A 367 -15.60 5.52 -3.96
CA PHE A 367 -14.26 6.03 -3.69
C PHE A 367 -13.63 5.42 -2.45
N GLN A 368 -14.38 5.23 -1.36
CA GLN A 368 -13.87 4.57 -0.15
C GLN A 368 -13.36 3.16 -0.43
N TYR A 369 -14.12 2.33 -1.16
CA TYR A 369 -13.67 0.99 -1.53
C TYR A 369 -12.40 1.02 -2.41
N CYS A 370 -12.33 1.94 -3.38
CA CYS A 370 -11.16 2.10 -4.24
C CYS A 370 -9.91 2.56 -3.45
N PHE A 371 -10.04 3.54 -2.56
CA PHE A 371 -8.93 4.04 -1.73
C PHE A 371 -8.43 2.98 -0.75
N VAL A 372 -9.33 2.28 -0.06
CA VAL A 372 -8.94 1.19 0.85
C VAL A 372 -8.26 0.06 0.08
N THR A 373 -8.76 -0.31 -1.11
CA THR A 373 -8.08 -1.30 -1.97
C THR A 373 -6.69 -0.82 -2.37
N GLY A 374 -6.54 0.45 -2.77
CA GLY A 374 -5.26 1.03 -3.13
C GLY A 374 -4.26 1.03 -1.97
N MET A 375 -4.71 1.41 -0.78
CA MET A 375 -3.91 1.37 0.45
C MET A 375 -3.46 -0.06 0.78
N ARG A 376 -4.38 -1.03 0.78
CA ARG A 376 -4.06 -2.44 1.02
C ARG A 376 -3.04 -2.97 0.02
N LEU A 377 -3.20 -2.61 -1.25
CA LEU A 377 -2.33 -3.04 -2.32
C LEU A 377 -0.92 -2.43 -2.19
N ARG A 378 -0.81 -1.14 -1.81
CA ARG A 378 0.47 -0.50 -1.47
C ARG A 378 1.16 -1.23 -0.31
N THR A 379 0.44 -1.45 0.79
CA THR A 379 0.96 -2.16 1.98
C THR A 379 1.43 -3.58 1.65
N GLY A 380 0.64 -4.32 0.87
CA GLY A 380 0.99 -5.67 0.41
C GLY A 380 2.26 -5.67 -0.44
N ILE A 381 2.33 -4.80 -1.45
CA ILE A 381 3.50 -4.70 -2.34
C ILE A 381 4.75 -4.32 -1.54
N THR A 382 4.70 -3.28 -0.72
CA THR A 382 5.85 -2.83 0.10
C THR A 382 6.33 -3.95 1.03
N GLY A 383 5.40 -4.66 1.70
CA GLY A 383 5.77 -5.75 2.60
C GLY A 383 6.38 -6.97 1.91
N VAL A 384 5.90 -7.34 0.71
CA VAL A 384 6.49 -8.43 -0.08
C VAL A 384 7.87 -8.05 -0.62
N ILE A 385 8.04 -6.83 -1.13
CA ILE A 385 9.36 -6.32 -1.57
C ILE A 385 10.34 -6.32 -0.39
N TYR A 386 9.90 -5.87 0.80
CA TYR A 386 10.75 -5.82 1.98
C TYR A 386 11.21 -7.22 2.39
N ARG A 387 10.28 -8.18 2.52
CA ARG A 387 10.63 -9.59 2.80
C ARG A 387 11.57 -10.18 1.76
N LYS A 388 11.35 -9.91 0.47
CA LYS A 388 12.21 -10.37 -0.62
C LYS A 388 13.62 -9.78 -0.53
N SER A 389 13.75 -8.51 -0.15
CA SER A 389 15.06 -7.84 -0.03
C SER A 389 15.97 -8.45 1.05
N LEU A 390 15.39 -9.13 2.04
CA LEU A 390 16.13 -9.82 3.10
C LEU A 390 16.68 -11.19 2.67
N VAL A 391 16.18 -11.79 1.60
CA VAL A 391 16.53 -13.17 1.18
C VAL A 391 17.11 -13.25 -0.24
N ILE A 392 17.26 -12.12 -0.92
CA ILE A 392 17.80 -12.06 -2.29
C ILE A 392 19.33 -12.30 -2.29
N THR A 393 19.83 -13.00 -3.31
CA THR A 393 21.27 -13.31 -3.45
C THR A 393 22.12 -12.05 -3.65
N ASN A 394 23.41 -12.11 -3.28
CA ASN A 394 24.33 -10.99 -3.42
C ASN A 394 24.61 -10.63 -4.90
N SER A 395 24.57 -11.60 -5.82
CA SER A 395 24.60 -11.34 -7.27
C SER A 395 23.42 -10.49 -7.72
N ALA A 396 22.21 -10.81 -7.25
CA ALA A 396 21.01 -10.06 -7.57
C ALA A 396 20.93 -8.70 -6.84
N LYS A 397 21.54 -8.55 -5.65
CA LYS A 397 21.71 -7.23 -5.00
C LYS A 397 22.61 -6.30 -5.81
N ARG A 398 23.59 -6.82 -6.57
CA ARG A 398 24.42 -6.00 -7.47
C ARG A 398 23.61 -5.47 -8.65
N SER A 399 22.68 -6.26 -9.20
CA SER A 399 21.80 -5.80 -10.28
C SER A 399 20.67 -4.88 -9.79
N SER A 400 20.16 -5.10 -8.57
CA SER A 400 19.10 -4.29 -7.96
C SER A 400 19.63 -3.50 -6.78
N THR A 401 20.14 -2.30 -7.07
CA THR A 401 20.72 -1.39 -6.09
C THR A 401 19.73 -1.01 -4.97
N VAL A 402 20.25 -0.59 -3.82
CA VAL A 402 19.42 -0.10 -2.69
C VAL A 402 18.48 1.03 -3.13
N GLY A 403 18.96 1.96 -3.97
CA GLY A 403 18.14 3.03 -4.52
C GLY A 403 16.99 2.53 -5.39
N GLU A 404 17.20 1.45 -6.17
CA GLU A 404 16.12 0.81 -6.92
C GLU A 404 15.08 0.17 -5.99
N ILE A 405 15.52 -0.54 -4.95
CA ILE A 405 14.62 -1.15 -3.95
C ILE A 405 13.75 -0.10 -3.25
N VAL A 406 14.36 1.02 -2.83
CA VAL A 406 13.63 2.15 -2.23
C VAL A 406 12.63 2.75 -3.22
N ASN A 407 12.99 2.88 -4.49
CA ASN A 407 12.08 3.35 -5.54
C ASN A 407 10.92 2.37 -5.80
N LEU A 408 11.17 1.05 -5.75
CA LEU A 408 10.13 0.03 -5.87
C LEU A 408 9.09 0.17 -4.74
N MET A 409 9.55 0.43 -3.50
CA MET A 409 8.68 0.56 -2.32
C MET A 409 7.94 1.91 -2.25
N SER A 410 8.56 3.00 -2.70
CA SER A 410 8.03 4.36 -2.56
C SER A 410 7.27 4.86 -3.79
N VAL A 411 7.85 4.74 -4.98
CA VAL A 411 7.28 5.27 -6.24
C VAL A 411 6.38 4.22 -6.89
N ASP A 412 6.88 2.99 -7.04
CA ASP A 412 6.15 1.98 -7.80
C ASP A 412 4.93 1.46 -7.06
N ALA A 413 5.04 1.20 -5.76
CA ALA A 413 3.88 0.84 -4.94
C ALA A 413 2.83 1.99 -4.88
N GLN A 414 3.26 3.26 -4.88
CA GLN A 414 2.35 4.41 -4.87
C GLN A 414 1.53 4.50 -6.17
N ARG A 415 2.14 4.29 -7.34
CA ARG A 415 1.44 4.32 -8.63
C ARG A 415 0.26 3.35 -8.70
N PHE A 416 0.38 2.20 -8.06
CA PHE A 416 -0.71 1.26 -7.97
C PHE A 416 -1.89 1.79 -7.14
N MET A 417 -1.63 2.44 -6.00
CA MET A 417 -2.67 3.08 -5.19
C MET A 417 -3.37 4.17 -5.99
N ASP A 418 -2.62 5.02 -6.69
CA ASP A 418 -3.16 6.10 -7.52
C ASP A 418 -4.02 5.55 -8.67
N LEU A 419 -3.60 4.42 -9.28
CA LEU A 419 -4.37 3.75 -10.32
C LEU A 419 -5.70 3.19 -9.81
N MET A 420 -5.73 2.55 -8.64
CA MET A 420 -6.95 1.92 -8.12
C MET A 420 -8.11 2.91 -7.97
N THR A 421 -7.81 4.16 -7.62
CA THR A 421 -8.80 5.24 -7.48
C THR A 421 -9.60 5.49 -8.75
N PHE A 422 -8.97 5.35 -9.92
CA PHE A 422 -9.57 5.69 -11.22
C PHE A 422 -9.68 4.52 -12.20
N LEU A 423 -9.26 3.31 -11.81
CA LEU A 423 -9.26 2.14 -12.70
C LEU A 423 -10.66 1.83 -13.25
N ASN A 424 -11.71 2.02 -12.44
CA ASN A 424 -13.09 1.82 -12.86
C ASN A 424 -13.55 2.79 -13.96
N MET A 425 -12.83 3.90 -14.18
CA MET A 425 -13.08 4.82 -15.29
C MET A 425 -12.89 4.14 -16.66
N LEU A 426 -12.06 3.09 -16.75
CA LEU A 426 -11.75 2.43 -18.02
C LEU A 426 -12.98 1.82 -18.69
N TRP A 427 -13.90 1.24 -17.90
CA TRP A 427 -15.17 0.70 -18.39
C TRP A 427 -16.33 1.68 -18.21
N SER A 428 -16.29 2.52 -17.17
CA SER A 428 -17.33 3.50 -16.86
C SER A 428 -17.37 4.65 -17.89
N ALA A 429 -16.21 5.16 -18.34
CA ALA A 429 -16.17 6.25 -19.32
C ALA A 429 -16.83 5.87 -20.66
N PRO A 430 -16.50 4.73 -21.30
CA PRO A 430 -17.21 4.30 -22.50
C PRO A 430 -18.72 4.13 -22.30
N LEU A 431 -19.14 3.59 -21.15
CA LEU A 431 -20.56 3.44 -20.80
C LEU A 431 -21.26 4.81 -20.70
N GLN A 432 -20.65 5.77 -19.99
CA GLN A 432 -21.19 7.13 -19.86
C GLN A 432 -21.23 7.86 -21.20
N ILE A 433 -20.18 7.76 -22.03
CA ILE A 433 -20.15 8.35 -23.37
C ILE A 433 -21.28 7.78 -24.22
N PHE A 434 -21.45 6.46 -24.23
CA PHE A 434 -22.51 5.79 -24.98
C PHE A 434 -23.92 6.25 -24.54
N LEU A 435 -24.19 6.23 -23.23
CA LEU A 435 -25.49 6.65 -22.70
C LEU A 435 -25.78 8.13 -22.95
N ALA A 436 -24.79 9.00 -22.80
CA ALA A 436 -24.92 10.43 -23.07
C ALA A 436 -25.25 10.69 -24.55
N LEU A 437 -24.53 10.05 -25.48
CA LEU A 437 -24.78 10.18 -26.91
C LEU A 437 -26.15 9.60 -27.30
N TYR A 438 -26.56 8.50 -26.68
CA TYR A 438 -27.88 7.91 -26.89
C TYR A 438 -29.01 8.88 -26.51
N PHE A 439 -28.95 9.49 -25.31
CA PHE A 439 -29.96 10.46 -24.89
C PHE A 439 -29.90 11.76 -25.69
N LEU A 440 -28.71 12.26 -26.03
CA LEU A 440 -28.58 13.42 -26.90
C LEU A 440 -29.18 13.17 -28.28
N TRP A 441 -28.97 11.98 -28.85
CA TRP A 441 -29.54 11.58 -30.14
C TRP A 441 -31.07 11.56 -30.08
N GLN A 442 -31.67 11.13 -28.96
CA GLN A 442 -33.12 11.20 -28.78
C GLN A 442 -33.65 12.64 -28.75
N THR A 443 -32.92 13.56 -28.11
CA THR A 443 -33.36 14.95 -27.93
C THR A 443 -33.14 15.82 -29.19
N LEU A 444 -32.00 15.67 -29.86
CA LEU A 444 -31.55 16.54 -30.95
C LEU A 444 -31.39 15.83 -32.30
N GLY A 445 -31.59 14.52 -32.37
CA GLY A 445 -31.48 13.74 -33.61
C GLY A 445 -30.07 13.75 -34.21
N PRO A 446 -29.96 13.70 -35.55
CA PRO A 446 -28.66 13.66 -36.25
C PRO A 446 -27.74 14.86 -36.00
N SER A 447 -28.27 16.00 -35.54
CA SER A 447 -27.48 17.22 -35.27
C SER A 447 -26.39 17.01 -34.23
N VAL A 448 -26.54 16.00 -33.36
CA VAL A 448 -25.53 15.61 -32.35
C VAL A 448 -24.18 15.23 -32.98
N LEU A 449 -24.17 14.72 -34.22
CA LEU A 449 -22.94 14.36 -34.92
C LEU A 449 -22.00 15.55 -35.11
N ALA A 450 -22.53 16.78 -35.24
CA ALA A 450 -21.72 17.99 -35.30
C ALA A 450 -20.97 18.24 -33.99
N GLY A 451 -21.65 18.11 -32.84
CA GLY A 451 -21.03 18.23 -31.53
C GLY A 451 -20.01 17.12 -31.26
N VAL A 452 -20.31 15.89 -31.67
CA VAL A 452 -19.37 14.76 -31.59
C VAL A 452 -18.13 15.00 -32.45
N ALA A 453 -18.29 15.54 -33.66
CA ALA A 453 -17.16 15.88 -34.52
C ALA A 453 -16.23 16.91 -33.84
N VAL A 454 -16.79 17.94 -33.20
CA VAL A 454 -15.99 18.90 -32.40
C VAL A 454 -15.25 18.19 -31.26
N MET A 455 -15.90 17.30 -30.52
CA MET A 455 -15.25 16.55 -29.45
C MET A 455 -14.12 15.64 -29.96
N VAL A 456 -14.35 14.94 -31.07
CA VAL A 456 -13.35 14.08 -31.70
C VAL A 456 -12.16 14.90 -32.19
N LEU A 457 -12.38 16.11 -32.73
CA LEU A 457 -11.31 17.04 -33.13
C LEU A 457 -10.51 17.59 -31.95
N LEU A 458 -11.11 17.70 -30.75
CA LEU A 458 -10.39 18.12 -29.55
C LEU A 458 -9.45 17.03 -29.00
N ILE A 459 -9.69 15.75 -29.29
CA ILE A 459 -8.82 14.64 -28.86
C ILE A 459 -7.39 14.74 -29.43
N PRO A 460 -7.16 14.87 -30.75
CA PRO A 460 -5.81 14.99 -31.31
C PRO A 460 -5.15 16.31 -30.89
N PHE A 461 -5.92 17.41 -30.76
CA PHE A 461 -5.41 18.67 -30.23
C PHE A 461 -4.84 18.50 -28.81
N ASN A 462 -5.63 17.91 -27.91
CA ASN A 462 -5.20 17.63 -26.53
C ASN A 462 -4.02 16.64 -26.49
N SER A 463 -3.99 15.66 -27.38
CA SER A 463 -2.89 14.68 -27.48
C SER A 463 -1.58 15.34 -27.92
N ALA A 464 -1.63 16.23 -28.93
CA ALA A 464 -0.47 16.98 -29.41
C ALA A 464 0.08 17.92 -28.33
N VAL A 465 -0.82 18.63 -27.62
CA VAL A 465 -0.45 19.46 -26.48
C VAL A 465 0.20 18.60 -25.38
N ALA A 466 -0.41 17.49 -24.99
CA ALA A 466 0.13 16.59 -23.96
C ALA A 466 1.53 16.06 -24.31
N MET A 467 1.76 15.68 -25.58
CA MET A 467 3.08 15.25 -26.06
C MET A 467 4.12 16.37 -25.93
N LYS A 468 3.77 17.60 -26.33
CA LYS A 468 4.69 18.74 -26.25
C LYS A 468 4.95 19.15 -24.80
N THR A 469 3.93 19.11 -23.93
CA THR A 469 4.08 19.30 -22.48
C THR A 469 5.07 18.30 -21.90
N ARG A 470 4.96 17.02 -22.29
CA ARG A 470 5.92 15.98 -21.86
C ARG A 470 7.35 16.28 -22.30
N THR A 471 7.56 16.77 -23.52
CA THR A 471 8.90 17.17 -23.99
C THR A 471 9.47 18.32 -23.15
N PHE A 472 8.68 19.36 -22.89
CA PHE A 472 9.12 20.48 -22.04
C PHE A 472 9.34 20.05 -20.59
N GLN A 473 8.56 19.10 -20.08
CA GLN A 473 8.75 18.54 -18.75
C GLN A 473 10.11 17.82 -18.62
N VAL A 474 10.51 17.04 -19.63
CA VAL A 474 11.84 16.39 -19.66
C VAL A 474 12.96 17.42 -19.71
N GLU A 475 12.84 18.43 -20.58
CA GLU A 475 13.83 19.51 -20.69
C GLU A 475 13.95 20.31 -19.39
N GLN A 476 12.82 20.60 -18.73
CA GLN A 476 12.76 21.25 -17.43
C GLN A 476 13.46 20.41 -16.34
N MET A 477 13.19 19.10 -16.29
CA MET A 477 13.80 18.20 -15.30
C MET A 477 15.33 18.21 -15.41
N ARG A 478 15.87 18.23 -16.63
CA ARG A 478 17.33 18.34 -16.83
C ARG A 478 17.94 19.58 -16.16
N TYR A 479 17.35 20.77 -16.36
CA TYR A 479 17.84 21.99 -15.71
C TYR A 479 17.65 21.97 -14.20
N LYS A 480 16.51 21.43 -13.73
CA LYS A 480 16.23 21.26 -12.31
C LYS A 480 17.26 20.34 -11.64
N ASP A 481 17.62 19.23 -12.27
CA ASP A 481 18.59 18.26 -11.75
C ASP A 481 19.99 18.88 -11.68
N SER A 482 20.42 19.59 -12.73
CA SER A 482 21.69 20.35 -12.70
C SER A 482 21.71 21.40 -11.58
N ARG A 483 20.59 22.11 -11.35
CA ARG A 483 20.47 23.09 -10.27
C ARG A 483 20.56 22.45 -8.88
N ILE A 484 19.86 21.34 -8.67
CA ILE A 484 19.87 20.61 -7.39
C ILE A 484 21.27 20.03 -7.13
N LYS A 485 21.93 19.48 -8.15
CA LYS A 485 23.30 18.96 -8.03
C LYS A 485 24.27 20.06 -7.58
N LEU A 486 24.30 21.19 -8.29
CA LEU A 486 25.17 22.33 -7.92
C LEU A 486 24.83 22.87 -6.51
N MET A 487 23.55 22.90 -6.14
CA MET A 487 23.13 23.34 -4.81
C MET A 487 23.65 22.40 -3.70
N ASN A 488 23.64 21.08 -3.94
CA ASN A 488 24.19 20.11 -2.99
C ASN A 488 25.72 20.24 -2.86
N GLU A 489 26.43 20.51 -3.95
CA GLU A 489 27.88 20.79 -3.93
C GLU A 489 28.19 22.05 -3.11
N ILE A 490 27.40 23.12 -3.28
CA ILE A 490 27.52 24.37 -2.51
C ILE A 490 27.25 24.12 -1.02
N LEU A 491 26.18 23.38 -0.68
CA LEU A 491 25.83 23.10 0.72
C LEU A 491 26.87 22.18 1.39
N GLY A 492 27.40 21.19 0.66
CA GLY A 492 28.49 20.34 1.15
C GLY A 492 29.78 21.12 1.41
N GLY A 493 30.09 22.11 0.57
CA GLY A 493 31.28 22.94 0.66
C GLY A 493 31.09 24.30 1.34
N ILE A 494 29.99 24.54 2.07
CA ILE A 494 29.58 25.91 2.46
C ILE A 494 30.64 26.66 3.28
N LYS A 495 31.38 25.96 4.15
CA LYS A 495 32.46 26.56 4.96
C LYS A 495 33.58 27.11 4.06
N VAL A 496 34.02 26.30 3.10
CA VAL A 496 35.08 26.67 2.14
C VAL A 496 34.64 27.86 1.29
N LEU A 497 33.42 27.82 0.76
CA LEU A 497 32.86 28.92 -0.04
C LEU A 497 32.78 30.24 0.75
N LYS A 498 32.47 30.18 2.05
CA LYS A 498 32.46 31.35 2.94
C LYS A 498 33.86 31.89 3.23
N LEU A 499 34.82 31.01 3.50
CA LEU A 499 36.21 31.40 3.76
C LEU A 499 36.81 32.16 2.56
N TYR A 500 36.49 31.75 1.34
CA TYR A 500 36.95 32.41 0.11
C TYR A 500 36.00 33.51 -0.43
N ALA A 501 34.89 33.81 0.28
CA ALA A 501 33.87 34.76 -0.17
C ALA A 501 33.34 34.49 -1.60
N TRP A 502 33.27 33.22 -2.02
CA TRP A 502 32.82 32.81 -3.37
C TRP A 502 31.30 32.71 -3.51
N GLU A 503 30.53 32.98 -2.45
CA GLU A 503 29.07 32.88 -2.43
C GLU A 503 28.40 33.66 -3.59
N PRO A 504 28.79 34.91 -3.93
CA PRO A 504 28.17 35.64 -5.03
C PRO A 504 28.40 34.98 -6.39
N SER A 505 29.60 34.44 -6.63
CA SER A 505 29.95 33.77 -7.89
C SER A 505 29.16 32.47 -8.09
N PHE A 506 29.06 31.66 -7.05
CA PHE A 506 28.24 30.44 -7.10
C PHE A 506 26.74 30.74 -7.18
N SER A 507 26.27 31.81 -6.53
CA SER A 507 24.90 32.29 -6.66
C SER A 507 24.55 32.65 -8.10
N GLU A 508 25.44 33.35 -8.81
CA GLU A 508 25.25 33.71 -10.22
C GLU A 508 25.14 32.47 -11.13
N LYS A 509 26.01 31.46 -10.94
CA LYS A 509 25.91 30.18 -11.65
C LYS A 509 24.57 29.49 -11.45
N VAL A 510 24.05 29.48 -10.21
CA VAL A 510 22.72 28.92 -9.90
C VAL A 510 21.61 29.72 -10.60
N LEU A 511 21.70 31.06 -10.58
CA LEU A 511 20.71 31.94 -11.22
C LEU A 511 20.68 31.77 -12.74
N GLU A 512 21.81 31.52 -13.38
CA GLU A 512 21.87 31.24 -14.82
C GLU A 512 21.11 29.97 -15.18
N ILE A 513 21.34 28.88 -14.44
CA ILE A 513 20.60 27.62 -14.61
C ILE A 513 19.11 27.86 -14.35
N ARG A 514 18.77 28.61 -13.29
CA ARG A 514 17.39 28.95 -12.94
C ARG A 514 16.70 29.76 -14.04
N LYS A 515 17.40 30.68 -14.70
CA LYS A 515 16.84 31.48 -15.82
C LYS A 515 16.50 30.58 -17.02
N ASN A 516 17.31 29.56 -17.30
CA ASN A 516 17.02 28.58 -18.34
C ASN A 516 15.84 27.67 -17.95
N GLU A 517 15.80 27.19 -16.71
CA GLU A 517 14.67 26.44 -16.15
C GLU A 517 13.35 27.23 -16.28
N LEU A 518 13.37 28.51 -15.90
CA LEU A 518 12.22 29.41 -15.97
C LEU A 518 11.73 29.68 -17.41
N ARG A 519 12.63 29.71 -18.40
CA ARG A 519 12.25 29.85 -19.82
C ARG A 519 11.42 28.66 -20.29
N VAL A 520 11.82 27.45 -19.92
CA VAL A 520 11.08 26.22 -20.26
C VAL A 520 9.74 26.17 -19.51
N LEU A 521 9.75 26.50 -18.22
CA LEU A 521 8.53 26.63 -17.42
C LEU A 521 7.53 27.62 -18.03
N LYS A 522 8.00 28.78 -18.50
CA LYS A 522 7.16 29.78 -19.18
C LYS A 522 6.53 29.20 -20.46
N LYS A 523 7.31 28.50 -21.30
CA LYS A 523 6.77 27.81 -22.50
C LYS A 523 5.72 26.76 -22.14
N SER A 524 5.98 25.95 -21.11
CA SER A 524 5.03 24.96 -20.60
C SER A 524 3.76 25.62 -20.05
N ALA A 525 3.88 26.73 -19.32
CA ALA A 525 2.74 27.47 -18.80
C ALA A 525 1.83 27.99 -19.93
N TYR A 526 2.38 28.59 -21.00
CA TYR A 526 1.57 29.02 -22.14
C TYR A 526 0.82 27.86 -22.80
N LEU A 527 1.49 26.71 -22.95
CA LEU A 527 0.88 25.51 -23.52
C LEU A 527 -0.23 24.94 -22.61
N ASN A 528 -0.01 24.91 -21.29
CA ASN A 528 -1.03 24.49 -20.32
C ASN A 528 -2.22 25.46 -20.26
N SER A 529 -1.98 26.77 -20.38
CA SER A 529 -3.05 27.77 -20.47
C SER A 529 -3.90 27.56 -21.72
N LEU A 530 -3.28 27.27 -22.87
CA LEU A 530 -3.99 26.94 -24.11
C LEU A 530 -4.83 25.65 -23.96
N SER A 531 -4.27 24.61 -23.34
CA SER A 531 -5.01 23.38 -23.04
C SER A 531 -6.20 23.62 -22.11
N THR A 532 -5.99 24.41 -21.05
CA THR A 532 -7.04 24.78 -20.08
C THR A 532 -8.14 25.60 -20.74
N PHE A 533 -7.79 26.53 -21.63
CA PHE A 533 -8.75 27.29 -22.41
C PHE A 533 -9.57 26.40 -23.33
N ALA A 534 -8.92 25.49 -24.08
CA ALA A 534 -9.62 24.53 -24.93
C ALA A 534 -10.57 23.63 -24.11
N TRP A 535 -10.15 23.23 -22.92
CA TRP A 535 -10.95 22.42 -22.00
C TRP A 535 -12.20 23.13 -21.46
N ILE A 536 -12.04 24.39 -21.03
CA ILE A 536 -13.15 25.21 -20.49
C ILE A 536 -14.13 25.62 -21.61
N SER A 537 -13.63 25.90 -22.81
CA SER A 537 -14.45 26.33 -23.95
C SER A 537 -15.10 25.17 -24.74
N ALA A 538 -14.63 23.93 -24.57
CA ALA A 538 -15.17 22.76 -25.27
C ALA A 538 -16.70 22.59 -25.14
N PRO A 539 -17.33 22.67 -23.94
CA PRO A 539 -18.78 22.51 -23.82
C PRO A 539 -19.56 23.61 -24.55
N PHE A 540 -19.03 24.84 -24.53
CA PHE A 540 -19.61 25.96 -25.26
C PHE A 540 -19.54 25.74 -26.77
N LEU A 541 -18.37 25.35 -27.31
CA LEU A 541 -18.20 25.07 -28.73
C LEU A 541 -19.08 23.92 -29.21
N VAL A 542 -19.17 22.85 -28.41
CA VAL A 542 -20.05 21.70 -28.69
C VAL A 542 -21.51 22.12 -28.71
N ALA A 543 -21.97 22.85 -27.69
CA ALA A 543 -23.36 23.29 -27.62
C ALA A 543 -23.69 24.24 -28.77
N LEU A 544 -22.82 25.22 -29.04
CA LEU A 544 -22.98 26.19 -30.13
C LEU A 544 -23.09 25.49 -31.49
N THR A 545 -22.17 24.59 -31.81
CA THR A 545 -22.16 23.86 -33.08
C THR A 545 -23.37 22.94 -33.23
N THR A 546 -23.73 22.22 -32.17
CA THR A 546 -24.90 21.32 -32.19
C THR A 546 -26.20 22.10 -32.37
N PHE A 547 -26.41 23.19 -31.61
CA PHE A 547 -27.62 23.99 -31.72
C PHE A 547 -27.70 24.77 -33.03
N ALA A 548 -26.58 25.29 -33.54
CA ALA A 548 -26.53 25.94 -34.85
C ALA A 548 -26.95 24.97 -35.96
N VAL A 549 -26.37 23.75 -35.99
CA VAL A 549 -26.76 22.72 -36.97
C VAL A 549 -28.21 22.29 -36.78
N TYR A 550 -28.70 22.16 -35.54
CA TYR A 550 -30.09 21.80 -35.27
C TYR A 550 -31.08 22.79 -35.89
N VAL A 551 -30.86 24.09 -35.72
CA VAL A 551 -31.73 25.16 -36.24
C VAL A 551 -31.54 25.37 -37.75
N SER A 552 -30.33 25.17 -38.29
CA SER A 552 -30.06 25.41 -39.71
C SER A 552 -30.45 24.27 -40.66
N VAL A 553 -30.61 23.03 -40.17
CA VAL A 553 -30.88 21.85 -41.03
C VAL A 553 -32.35 21.73 -41.44
N ASP A 554 -33.29 22.07 -40.56
CA ASP A 554 -34.74 22.02 -40.84
C ASP A 554 -35.44 23.17 -40.13
N GLU A 555 -36.25 23.94 -40.86
CA GLU A 555 -37.05 25.04 -40.30
C GLU A 555 -38.06 24.56 -39.24
N LYS A 556 -38.41 23.27 -39.24
CA LYS A 556 -39.27 22.64 -38.22
C LYS A 556 -38.57 22.37 -36.89
N ASN A 557 -37.24 22.42 -36.85
CA ASN A 557 -36.46 22.16 -35.63
C ASN A 557 -36.44 23.37 -34.71
N ILE A 558 -37.46 23.50 -33.88
CA ILE A 558 -37.52 24.54 -32.86
C ILE A 558 -36.70 24.11 -31.64
N LEU A 559 -35.69 24.92 -31.30
CA LEU A 559 -34.91 24.80 -30.08
C LEU A 559 -35.71 25.40 -28.92
N ASP A 560 -36.34 24.54 -28.11
CA ASP A 560 -37.03 24.95 -26.89
C ASP A 560 -36.15 24.79 -25.65
N ALA A 561 -36.64 25.35 -24.52
CA ALA A 561 -35.92 25.31 -23.26
C ALA A 561 -35.60 23.87 -22.80
N GLU A 562 -36.53 22.94 -23.03
CA GLU A 562 -36.35 21.53 -22.69
C GLU A 562 -35.14 20.94 -23.43
N LYS A 563 -35.13 21.01 -24.77
CA LYS A 563 -34.02 20.49 -25.57
C LYS A 563 -32.70 21.18 -25.23
N ALA A 564 -32.71 22.50 -25.02
CA ALA A 564 -31.49 23.26 -24.71
C ALA A 564 -30.87 22.87 -23.36
N PHE A 565 -31.64 22.91 -22.26
CA PHE A 565 -31.13 22.65 -20.91
C PHE A 565 -30.79 21.18 -20.67
N VAL A 566 -31.58 20.26 -21.20
CA VAL A 566 -31.31 18.81 -21.10
C VAL A 566 -30.02 18.47 -21.86
N SER A 567 -29.86 18.99 -23.08
CA SER A 567 -28.64 18.76 -23.87
C SER A 567 -27.41 19.37 -23.20
N LEU A 568 -27.53 20.58 -22.63
CA LEU A 568 -26.43 21.23 -21.90
C LEU A 568 -26.02 20.44 -20.65
N SER A 569 -26.98 19.85 -19.94
CA SER A 569 -26.71 18.96 -18.81
C SER A 569 -25.99 17.68 -19.24
N LEU A 570 -26.43 17.05 -20.34
CA LEU A 570 -25.78 15.86 -20.90
C LEU A 570 -24.36 16.14 -21.41
N PHE A 571 -24.11 17.29 -22.05
CA PHE A 571 -22.77 17.72 -22.43
C PHE A 571 -21.85 17.93 -21.23
N ASN A 572 -22.37 18.49 -20.12
CA ASN A 572 -21.60 18.66 -18.89
C ASN A 572 -21.21 17.32 -18.24
N ILE A 573 -22.08 16.31 -18.30
CA ILE A 573 -21.76 14.95 -17.82
C ILE A 573 -20.63 14.34 -18.66
N LEU A 574 -20.69 14.52 -19.98
CA LEU A 574 -19.71 13.96 -20.93
C LEU A 574 -18.29 14.53 -20.77
N LYS A 575 -18.17 15.74 -20.21
CA LYS A 575 -16.90 16.43 -19.97
C LYS A 575 -15.94 15.60 -19.12
N PHE A 576 -16.39 15.09 -17.98
CA PHE A 576 -15.51 14.44 -17.01
C PHE A 576 -14.85 13.15 -17.55
N PRO A 577 -15.61 12.19 -18.14
CA PRO A 577 -15.04 11.01 -18.80
C PRO A 577 -13.99 11.33 -19.86
N LEU A 578 -14.27 12.33 -20.71
CA LEU A 578 -13.36 12.71 -21.80
C LEU A 578 -12.02 13.29 -21.27
N SER A 579 -12.01 13.99 -20.14
CA SER A 579 -10.76 14.48 -19.52
C SER A 579 -9.96 13.38 -18.86
N MET A 580 -10.68 12.51 -18.14
CA MET A 580 -10.04 11.57 -17.22
C MET A 580 -9.53 10.34 -17.96
N LEU A 581 -10.20 9.91 -19.04
CA LEU A 581 -9.84 8.70 -19.76
C LEU A 581 -8.38 8.71 -20.27
N PRO A 582 -7.85 9.78 -20.91
CA PRO A 582 -6.45 9.84 -21.31
C PRO A 582 -5.47 9.76 -20.12
N GLN A 583 -5.82 10.39 -18.99
CA GLN A 583 -4.99 10.35 -17.78
C GLN A 583 -4.92 8.94 -17.20
N VAL A 584 -6.04 8.23 -17.15
CA VAL A 584 -6.11 6.84 -16.67
C VAL A 584 -5.30 5.91 -17.58
N ILE A 585 -5.38 6.07 -18.91
CA ILE A 585 -4.57 5.29 -19.86
C ILE A 585 -3.07 5.51 -19.62
N SER A 586 -2.65 6.77 -19.39
CA SER A 586 -1.26 7.09 -19.03
C SER A 586 -0.83 6.42 -17.72
N ASN A 587 -1.69 6.47 -16.69
CA ASN A 587 -1.42 5.85 -15.38
C ASN A 587 -1.33 4.32 -15.48
N ILE A 588 -2.16 3.68 -16.32
CA ILE A 588 -2.07 2.24 -16.61
C ILE A 588 -0.73 1.92 -17.27
N ALA A 589 -0.31 2.70 -18.27
CA ALA A 589 0.98 2.48 -18.94
C ALA A 589 2.16 2.58 -17.96
N GLN A 590 2.17 3.60 -17.09
CA GLN A 590 3.19 3.77 -16.07
C GLN A 590 3.18 2.63 -15.04
N THR A 591 1.99 2.23 -14.57
CA THR A 591 1.83 1.14 -13.60
C THR A 591 2.24 -0.21 -14.21
N SER A 592 2.02 -0.43 -15.51
CA SER A 592 2.49 -1.63 -16.22
C SER A 592 4.01 -1.74 -16.22
N VAL A 593 4.75 -0.62 -16.34
CA VAL A 593 6.21 -0.60 -16.21
C VAL A 593 6.64 -0.90 -14.78
N SER A 594 5.96 -0.34 -13.78
CA SER A 594 6.17 -0.62 -12.36
C SER A 594 5.90 -2.09 -12.01
N LEU A 595 4.81 -2.67 -12.54
CA LEU A 595 4.48 -4.09 -12.40
C LEU A 595 5.58 -4.99 -12.94
N LYS A 596 6.13 -4.68 -14.12
CA LYS A 596 7.23 -5.46 -14.71
C LYS A 596 8.48 -5.43 -13.84
N ARG A 597 8.86 -4.25 -13.33
CA ARG A 597 10.02 -4.09 -12.44
C ARG A 597 9.85 -4.84 -11.12
N ILE A 598 8.69 -4.72 -10.48
CA ILE A 598 8.38 -5.48 -9.25
C ILE A 598 8.39 -6.98 -9.53
N GLN A 599 7.74 -7.45 -10.60
CA GLN A 599 7.72 -8.87 -10.93
C GLN A 599 9.13 -9.41 -11.19
N GLN A 600 9.98 -8.66 -11.89
CA GLN A 600 11.38 -9.01 -12.10
C GLN A 600 12.13 -9.07 -10.77
N PHE A 601 11.98 -8.06 -9.90
CA PHE A 601 12.57 -8.04 -8.56
C PHE A 601 12.19 -9.26 -7.72
N LEU A 602 10.90 -9.60 -7.67
CA LEU A 602 10.37 -10.73 -6.92
C LEU A 602 10.74 -12.10 -7.49
N SER A 603 11.21 -12.14 -8.73
CA SER A 603 11.62 -13.36 -9.42
C SER A 603 13.13 -13.61 -9.38
N HIS A 604 13.93 -12.72 -8.78
CA HIS A 604 15.36 -13.01 -8.56
C HIS A 604 15.54 -14.24 -7.67
N ASP A 605 16.72 -14.84 -7.75
CA ASP A 605 17.08 -15.97 -6.92
C ASP A 605 17.16 -15.59 -5.43
N GLU A 606 16.89 -16.57 -4.58
CA GLU A 606 16.91 -16.45 -3.12
C GLU A 606 18.12 -17.24 -2.59
N LEU A 607 18.70 -16.76 -1.50
CA LEU A 607 19.71 -17.51 -0.76
C LEU A 607 19.09 -18.80 -0.24
N ASP A 608 19.81 -19.92 -0.37
CA ASP A 608 19.36 -21.20 0.18
C ASP A 608 19.62 -21.23 1.70
N PRO A 609 18.59 -21.26 2.55
CA PRO A 609 18.76 -21.33 4.00
C PRO A 609 19.43 -22.63 4.45
N ASN A 610 19.47 -23.67 3.62
CA ASN A 610 20.14 -24.94 3.90
C ASN A 610 21.58 -25.00 3.38
N CYS A 611 22.11 -23.88 2.86
CA CYS A 611 23.49 -23.81 2.37
C CYS A 611 24.51 -24.18 3.47
N VAL A 612 24.24 -23.74 4.70
CA VAL A 612 25.03 -24.00 5.91
C VAL A 612 24.20 -24.80 6.91
N GLU A 613 24.67 -25.99 7.29
CA GLU A 613 24.01 -26.83 8.27
C GLU A 613 24.29 -26.34 9.69
N THR A 614 23.24 -26.16 10.48
CA THR A 614 23.37 -25.64 11.86
C THR A 614 23.23 -26.70 12.96
N LYS A 615 22.92 -27.96 12.58
CA LYS A 615 22.47 -29.01 13.53
C LYS A 615 23.44 -30.17 13.71
N VAL A 616 24.19 -30.56 12.68
CA VAL A 616 25.01 -31.78 12.70
C VAL A 616 26.48 -31.39 12.54
N ILE A 617 27.24 -31.40 13.64
CA ILE A 617 28.70 -31.25 13.62
C ILE A 617 29.32 -32.38 14.44
N THR A 618 30.47 -32.86 13.97
CA THR A 618 31.36 -33.75 14.74
C THR A 618 31.60 -33.20 16.15
N PRO A 619 31.49 -34.04 17.19
CA PRO A 619 31.67 -33.59 18.57
C PRO A 619 33.08 -33.00 18.77
N GLY A 620 33.16 -31.79 19.33
CA GLY A 620 34.40 -31.05 19.59
C GLY A 620 34.62 -29.83 18.69
N ASN A 621 34.05 -29.82 17.48
CA ASN A 621 34.23 -28.72 16.53
C ASN A 621 33.03 -27.76 16.52
N ALA A 622 33.32 -26.47 16.32
CA ALA A 622 32.30 -25.42 16.16
C ALA A 622 32.00 -25.12 14.69
N ILE A 623 33.00 -25.25 13.81
CA ILE A 623 32.87 -25.03 12.36
C ILE A 623 33.56 -26.18 11.63
N SER A 624 32.88 -26.73 10.62
CA SER A 624 33.41 -27.77 9.72
C SER A 624 33.08 -27.42 8.28
N VAL A 625 34.12 -27.35 7.44
CA VAL A 625 34.01 -27.14 5.99
C VAL A 625 34.81 -28.24 5.30
N THR A 626 34.17 -29.01 4.42
CA THR A 626 34.82 -30.13 3.72
C THR A 626 34.60 -30.05 2.22
N ASN A 627 35.71 -30.00 1.48
CA ASN A 627 35.78 -29.91 0.01
C ASN A 627 34.79 -28.89 -0.58
N ALA A 628 34.67 -27.73 0.06
CA ALA A 628 33.66 -26.74 -0.33
C ALA A 628 34.17 -25.78 -1.41
N MET A 629 33.30 -25.49 -2.37
CA MET A 629 33.52 -24.46 -3.39
C MET A 629 32.42 -23.41 -3.32
N PHE A 630 32.83 -22.13 -3.31
CA PHE A 630 31.89 -21.02 -3.20
C PHE A 630 32.06 -20.01 -4.32
N SER A 631 30.92 -19.47 -4.76
CA SER A 631 30.86 -18.39 -5.73
C SER A 631 29.93 -17.27 -5.25
N TRP A 632 30.20 -16.04 -5.71
CA TRP A 632 29.30 -14.91 -5.52
C TRP A 632 28.06 -14.97 -6.44
N GLY A 633 28.05 -15.89 -7.40
CA GLY A 633 26.89 -16.21 -8.23
C GLY A 633 27.13 -17.45 -9.11
N LYS A 634 26.07 -18.18 -9.44
CA LYS A 634 26.13 -19.46 -10.18
C LYS A 634 26.91 -19.41 -11.49
N GLU A 635 26.85 -18.29 -12.19
CA GLU A 635 27.52 -18.09 -13.48
C GLU A 635 28.94 -17.50 -13.36
N LEU A 636 29.34 -17.09 -12.15
CA LEU A 636 30.66 -16.53 -11.87
C LEU A 636 31.65 -17.63 -11.50
N LYS A 637 32.93 -17.40 -11.81
CA LYS A 637 34.01 -18.30 -11.40
C LYS A 637 34.07 -18.39 -9.86
N PRO A 638 34.28 -19.60 -9.31
CA PRO A 638 34.36 -19.78 -7.86
C PRO A 638 35.53 -18.96 -7.30
N SER A 639 35.22 -18.16 -6.28
CA SER A 639 36.18 -17.31 -5.58
C SER A 639 36.92 -18.08 -4.48
N LEU A 640 36.28 -19.11 -3.92
CA LEU A 640 36.88 -20.03 -2.97
C LEU A 640 36.81 -21.44 -3.52
N LYS A 641 37.93 -22.17 -3.47
CA LYS A 641 38.10 -23.49 -4.08
C LYS A 641 38.71 -24.46 -3.09
N ASP A 642 38.20 -25.69 -3.08
CA ASP A 642 38.73 -26.80 -2.28
C ASP A 642 38.94 -26.46 -0.80
N ILE A 643 38.01 -25.69 -0.20
CA ILE A 643 38.13 -25.23 1.18
C ILE A 643 37.90 -26.41 2.13
N ASN A 644 38.91 -26.68 2.96
CA ASN A 644 38.86 -27.66 4.03
C ASN A 644 39.30 -26.98 5.33
N LEU A 645 38.35 -26.78 6.26
CA LEU A 645 38.57 -26.03 7.50
C LEU A 645 37.84 -26.71 8.65
N LEU A 646 38.57 -26.94 9.75
CA LEU A 646 38.03 -27.47 11.00
C LEU A 646 38.42 -26.54 12.15
N VAL A 647 37.44 -25.96 12.84
CA VAL A 647 37.67 -25.06 13.97
C VAL A 647 37.17 -25.71 15.26
N PRO A 648 38.07 -26.01 16.22
CA PRO A 648 37.70 -26.51 17.54
C PRO A 648 36.86 -25.50 18.32
N SER A 649 35.98 -25.99 19.19
CA SER A 649 35.15 -25.12 20.03
C SER A 649 36.00 -24.35 21.04
N GLY A 650 35.80 -23.03 21.13
CA GLY A 650 36.51 -22.16 22.09
C GLY A 650 37.88 -21.65 21.63
N ALA A 651 38.34 -22.08 20.45
CA ALA A 651 39.62 -21.67 19.88
C ALA A 651 39.57 -20.24 19.30
N LEU A 652 40.70 -19.54 19.38
CA LEU A 652 40.99 -18.29 18.67
C LEU A 652 41.79 -18.61 17.40
N VAL A 653 41.15 -18.47 16.24
CA VAL A 653 41.74 -18.76 14.92
C VAL A 653 41.96 -17.46 14.15
N ALA A 654 43.18 -17.22 13.67
CA ALA A 654 43.48 -16.11 12.77
C ALA A 654 43.42 -16.55 11.30
N VAL A 655 42.86 -15.71 10.43
CA VAL A 655 42.87 -15.91 8.97
C VAL A 655 43.70 -14.80 8.33
N VAL A 656 44.80 -15.19 7.69
CA VAL A 656 45.78 -14.26 7.08
C VAL A 656 45.98 -14.55 5.59
N GLY A 657 46.52 -13.58 4.87
CA GLY A 657 46.84 -13.68 3.45
C GLY A 657 46.80 -12.32 2.76
N HIS A 658 47.29 -12.27 1.52
CA HIS A 658 47.36 -11.04 0.73
C HIS A 658 45.99 -10.36 0.54
N VAL A 659 46.02 -9.06 0.22
CA VAL A 659 44.80 -8.31 -0.14
C VAL A 659 44.13 -8.98 -1.35
N GLY A 660 42.81 -9.19 -1.28
CA GLY A 660 42.05 -9.82 -2.37
C GLY A 660 42.12 -11.35 -2.45
N CYS A 661 42.81 -12.06 -1.55
CA CYS A 661 42.91 -13.53 -1.60
C CYS A 661 41.64 -14.31 -1.20
N GLY A 662 40.57 -13.60 -0.76
CA GLY A 662 39.28 -14.20 -0.43
C GLY A 662 38.93 -14.32 1.06
N LYS A 663 39.64 -13.62 1.96
CA LYS A 663 39.41 -13.71 3.43
C LYS A 663 37.98 -13.35 3.84
N SER A 664 37.49 -12.19 3.45
CA SER A 664 36.10 -11.77 3.70
C SER A 664 35.07 -12.65 2.98
N SER A 665 35.45 -13.24 1.84
CA SER A 665 34.62 -14.25 1.16
C SER A 665 34.48 -15.50 2.01
N LEU A 666 35.53 -15.96 2.69
CA LEU A 666 35.47 -17.12 3.59
C LEU A 666 34.49 -16.86 4.75
N VAL A 667 34.54 -15.67 5.36
CA VAL A 667 33.59 -15.25 6.39
C VAL A 667 32.16 -15.22 5.85
N SER A 668 31.96 -14.67 4.65
CA SER A 668 30.65 -14.61 3.99
C SER A 668 30.10 -16.00 3.65
N ALA A 669 30.96 -16.95 3.27
CA ALA A 669 30.60 -18.33 3.03
C ALA A 669 30.12 -19.05 4.30
N LEU A 670 30.79 -18.82 5.44
CA LEU A 670 30.38 -19.36 6.75
C LEU A 670 29.04 -18.80 7.23
N LEU A 671 28.71 -17.55 6.85
CA LEU A 671 27.42 -16.92 7.13
C LEU A 671 26.28 -17.40 6.21
N GLY A 672 26.58 -18.14 5.14
CA GLY A 672 25.60 -18.54 4.13
C GLY A 672 25.21 -17.43 3.14
N GLU A 673 26.01 -16.37 3.04
CA GLU A 673 25.81 -15.23 2.13
C GLU A 673 26.40 -15.50 0.72
N MET A 674 27.19 -16.56 0.57
CA MET A 674 27.71 -17.03 -0.72
C MET A 674 27.01 -18.30 -1.19
N GLU A 675 26.99 -18.53 -2.50
CA GLU A 675 26.43 -19.75 -3.07
C GLU A 675 27.46 -20.88 -2.98
N LYS A 676 27.08 -21.96 -2.30
CA LYS A 676 27.85 -23.22 -2.25
C LYS A 676 27.57 -24.03 -3.51
N LEU A 677 28.60 -24.28 -4.30
CA LEU A 677 28.51 -25.09 -5.52
C LEU A 677 28.69 -26.57 -5.19
N GLU A 678 29.67 -26.89 -4.35
CA GLU A 678 30.05 -28.24 -3.94
C GLU A 678 30.48 -28.24 -2.47
N GLY A 679 30.48 -29.43 -1.85
CA GLY A 679 30.94 -29.67 -0.48
C GLY A 679 29.91 -29.45 0.62
N GLU A 680 30.36 -29.60 1.86
CA GLU A 680 29.53 -29.51 3.07
C GLU A 680 30.08 -28.44 4.02
N VAL A 681 29.17 -27.72 4.67
CA VAL A 681 29.47 -26.61 5.58
C VAL A 681 28.55 -26.74 6.78
N ALA A 682 29.13 -26.78 7.97
CA ALA A 682 28.37 -26.85 9.20
C ALA A 682 28.91 -25.87 10.26
N VAL A 683 28.01 -25.14 10.92
CA VAL A 683 28.29 -24.12 11.94
C VAL A 683 27.38 -24.30 13.15
N LYS A 684 27.93 -24.50 14.36
CA LYS A 684 27.15 -24.86 15.56
C LYS A 684 27.09 -23.71 16.57
N GLY A 685 25.89 -23.24 16.85
CA GLY A 685 25.61 -22.19 17.84
C GLY A 685 25.20 -20.87 17.18
N SER A 686 25.01 -19.82 17.99
CA SER A 686 24.73 -18.49 17.46
C SER A 686 26.01 -17.80 16.98
N VAL A 687 25.90 -16.99 15.92
CA VAL A 687 27.03 -16.31 15.29
C VAL A 687 26.89 -14.79 15.47
N ALA A 688 27.95 -14.15 15.96
CA ALA A 688 28.13 -12.70 15.93
C ALA A 688 29.11 -12.34 14.81
N TYR A 689 28.76 -11.34 14.01
CA TYR A 689 29.58 -10.89 12.88
C TYR A 689 29.92 -9.40 13.03
N VAL A 690 31.20 -9.08 12.88
CA VAL A 690 31.72 -7.71 12.78
C VAL A 690 32.26 -7.53 11.36
N PRO A 691 31.58 -6.76 10.50
CA PRO A 691 32.05 -6.51 9.14
C PRO A 691 33.24 -5.57 9.11
N GLN A 692 34.06 -5.67 8.05
CA GLN A 692 35.18 -4.76 7.78
C GLN A 692 34.72 -3.30 7.70
N GLN A 693 33.59 -3.04 7.02
CA GLN A 693 32.91 -1.74 7.04
C GLN A 693 31.81 -1.74 8.11
N ALA A 694 32.05 -1.04 9.22
CA ALA A 694 31.10 -0.94 10.30
C ALA A 694 29.75 -0.33 9.86
N TRP A 695 28.66 -1.03 10.19
CA TRP A 695 27.29 -0.57 9.92
C TRP A 695 26.59 -0.10 11.20
N ILE A 696 26.11 1.14 11.19
CA ILE A 696 25.48 1.80 12.34
C ILE A 696 24.04 2.20 11.98
N GLN A 697 23.10 1.90 12.88
CA GLN A 697 21.70 2.28 12.74
C GLN A 697 21.50 3.76 13.10
N ASN A 698 20.53 4.40 12.44
CA ASN A 698 20.07 5.74 12.81
C ASN A 698 19.23 5.68 14.10
N ALA A 699 19.91 5.61 15.24
CA ALA A 699 19.37 5.47 16.59
C ALA A 699 20.39 6.01 17.61
N THR A 700 20.08 5.95 18.90
CA THR A 700 21.07 6.31 19.93
C THR A 700 22.28 5.36 19.89
N LEU A 701 23.43 5.81 20.40
CA LEU A 701 24.62 4.96 20.49
C LEU A 701 24.35 3.75 21.39
N LYS A 702 23.63 3.95 22.51
CA LYS A 702 23.19 2.88 23.41
C LYS A 702 22.34 1.84 22.67
N ASP A 703 21.35 2.26 21.90
CA ASP A 703 20.49 1.34 21.13
C ASP A 703 21.26 0.59 20.05
N ASN A 704 22.28 1.22 19.47
CA ASN A 704 23.19 0.56 18.52
C ASN A 704 23.99 -0.58 19.17
N ILE A 705 24.40 -0.44 20.43
CA ILE A 705 25.11 -1.50 21.17
C ILE A 705 24.14 -2.58 21.65
N LEU A 706 22.99 -2.18 22.21
CA LEU A 706 21.97 -3.12 22.73
C LEU A 706 21.32 -3.94 21.60
N PHE A 707 21.10 -3.32 20.44
CA PHE A 707 20.60 -3.95 19.21
C PHE A 707 19.31 -4.77 19.42
N GLY A 708 18.36 -4.19 20.17
CA GLY A 708 17.06 -4.81 20.48
C GLY A 708 17.08 -5.80 21.65
N GLN A 709 18.22 -6.03 22.30
CA GLN A 709 18.29 -6.79 23.55
C GLN A 709 17.91 -5.92 24.76
N ALA A 710 17.43 -6.56 25.82
CA ALA A 710 17.12 -5.87 27.07
C ALA A 710 18.39 -5.22 27.68
N PRO A 711 18.27 -4.01 28.28
CA PRO A 711 19.40 -3.33 28.90
C PRO A 711 19.85 -4.07 30.15
N ASN A 712 21.13 -4.46 30.19
CA ASN A 712 21.82 -4.93 31.39
C ASN A 712 22.98 -3.96 31.65
N GLU A 713 22.80 -3.09 32.62
CA GLU A 713 23.72 -1.97 32.88
C GLU A 713 25.13 -2.47 33.23
N GLN A 714 25.24 -3.55 34.01
CA GLN A 714 26.55 -4.09 34.39
C GLN A 714 27.30 -4.67 33.18
N LYS A 715 26.59 -5.43 32.33
CA LYS A 715 27.16 -5.96 31.09
C LYS A 715 27.51 -4.84 30.11
N TYR A 716 26.65 -3.83 30.00
CA TYR A 716 26.84 -2.68 29.12
C TYR A 716 28.10 -1.89 29.48
N GLN A 717 28.26 -1.53 30.76
CA GLN A 717 29.44 -0.81 31.24
C GLN A 717 30.72 -1.61 31.03
N ASN A 718 30.71 -2.91 31.33
CA ASN A 718 31.86 -3.79 31.08
C ASN A 718 32.25 -3.84 29.60
N VAL A 719 31.28 -3.88 28.68
CA VAL A 719 31.53 -3.91 27.23
C VAL A 719 32.06 -2.56 26.74
N VAL A 720 31.46 -1.45 27.19
CA VAL A 720 31.91 -0.09 26.84
C VAL A 720 33.35 0.15 27.29
N GLU A 721 33.69 -0.30 28.50
CA GLU A 721 35.05 -0.23 29.02
C GLU A 721 36.01 -1.14 28.23
N ALA A 722 35.67 -2.41 28.03
CA ALA A 722 36.51 -3.36 27.30
C ALA A 722 36.79 -2.93 25.85
N CYS A 723 35.81 -2.30 25.18
CA CYS A 723 35.95 -1.76 23.83
C CYS A 723 36.57 -0.35 23.77
N ALA A 724 37.02 0.20 24.91
CA ALA A 724 37.63 1.53 25.01
C ALA A 724 36.74 2.67 24.47
N LEU A 725 35.41 2.59 24.66
CA LEU A 725 34.45 3.59 24.18
C LEU A 725 34.19 4.73 25.18
N LYS A 726 34.68 4.62 26.42
CA LYS A 726 34.35 5.56 27.50
C LYS A 726 34.75 7.00 27.18
N THR A 727 35.95 7.20 26.65
CA THR A 727 36.44 8.53 26.24
C THR A 727 35.63 9.10 25.07
N ASP A 728 35.23 8.26 24.11
CA ASP A 728 34.39 8.72 22.99
C ASP A 728 33.02 9.17 23.47
N LEU A 729 32.43 8.46 24.45
CA LEU A 729 31.15 8.84 25.04
C LEU A 729 31.22 10.17 25.79
N GLU A 730 32.32 10.46 26.48
CA GLU A 730 32.49 11.74 27.21
C GLU A 730 32.57 12.95 26.28
N VAL A 731 33.07 12.78 25.05
CA VAL A 731 33.17 13.85 24.03
C VAL A 731 31.82 14.12 23.36
N LEU A 732 30.92 13.12 23.32
CA LEU A 732 29.62 13.27 22.67
C LEU A 732 28.66 14.13 23.51
N PRO A 733 27.92 15.07 22.89
CA PRO A 733 27.09 16.04 23.61
C PRO A 733 25.96 15.44 24.45
N GLY A 734 25.50 14.22 24.12
CA GLY A 734 24.50 13.47 24.86
C GLY A 734 25.02 12.16 25.44
N GLY A 735 26.35 11.96 25.48
CA GLY A 735 26.94 10.68 25.88
C GLY A 735 26.42 9.51 25.05
N ASP A 736 25.97 8.46 25.73
CA ASP A 736 25.40 7.27 25.10
C ASP A 736 23.99 7.45 24.51
N GLN A 737 23.27 8.51 24.92
CA GLN A 737 21.97 8.90 24.37
C GLN A 737 22.09 9.74 23.10
N THR A 738 23.31 10.04 22.64
CA THR A 738 23.53 10.81 21.42
C THR A 738 22.94 10.06 20.23
N GLU A 739 22.08 10.73 19.46
CA GLU A 739 21.57 10.21 18.20
C GLU A 739 22.70 10.12 17.17
N ILE A 740 22.94 8.92 16.67
CA ILE A 740 23.93 8.65 15.65
C ILE A 740 23.22 8.72 14.31
N GLY A 741 23.56 9.73 13.50
CA GLY A 741 22.94 9.96 12.19
C GLY A 741 23.16 8.79 11.20
N GLU A 742 22.54 8.87 10.01
CA GLU A 742 22.61 7.81 9.00
C GLU A 742 24.07 7.40 8.69
N LYS A 743 24.36 6.10 8.75
CA LYS A 743 25.71 5.50 8.61
C LYS A 743 26.75 5.99 9.63
N GLY A 744 26.35 6.64 10.71
CA GLY A 744 27.26 7.15 11.73
C GLY A 744 28.13 8.30 11.26
N ILE A 745 27.55 9.26 10.52
CA ILE A 745 28.26 10.48 10.08
C ILE A 745 28.89 11.29 11.23
N ASN A 746 28.37 11.11 12.45
CA ASN A 746 28.87 11.78 13.65
C ASN A 746 30.09 11.08 14.28
N LEU A 747 30.53 9.93 13.76
CA LEU A 747 31.60 9.10 14.33
C LEU A 747 32.76 8.94 13.35
N SER A 748 33.98 8.91 13.89
CA SER A 748 35.19 8.56 13.12
C SER A 748 35.18 7.08 12.69
N GLY A 749 36.06 6.71 11.74
CA GLY A 749 36.20 5.31 11.29
C GLY A 749 36.44 4.34 12.45
N GLY A 750 37.43 4.61 13.29
CA GLY A 750 37.75 3.79 14.46
C GLY A 750 36.65 3.76 15.52
N GLN A 751 35.91 4.85 15.71
CA GLN A 751 34.73 4.86 16.60
C GLN A 751 33.62 3.95 16.07
N ARG A 752 33.32 4.00 14.77
CA ARG A 752 32.33 3.11 14.14
C ARG A 752 32.72 1.64 14.30
N GLN A 753 34.00 1.31 14.08
CA GLN A 753 34.54 -0.04 14.26
C GLN A 753 34.32 -0.55 15.69
N ARG A 754 34.66 0.28 16.69
CA ARG A 754 34.50 -0.04 18.12
C ARG A 754 33.05 -0.21 18.54
N VAL A 755 32.13 0.62 18.05
CA VAL A 755 30.69 0.45 18.31
C VAL A 755 30.16 -0.84 17.68
N SER A 756 30.59 -1.17 16.46
CA SER A 756 30.24 -2.44 15.79
C SER A 756 30.75 -3.66 16.58
N LEU A 757 31.98 -3.58 17.09
CA LEU A 757 32.55 -4.62 17.95
C LEU A 757 31.80 -4.74 19.28
N ALA A 758 31.52 -3.62 19.96
CA ALA A 758 30.76 -3.59 21.21
C ALA A 758 29.39 -4.26 21.06
N ARG A 759 28.69 -4.01 19.94
CA ARG A 759 27.43 -4.69 19.59
C ARG A 759 27.59 -6.21 19.53
N ALA A 760 28.63 -6.69 18.85
CA ALA A 760 28.90 -8.12 18.75
C ALA A 760 29.21 -8.74 20.13
N VAL A 761 30.06 -8.10 20.93
CA VAL A 761 30.43 -8.56 22.28
C VAL A 761 29.20 -8.59 23.19
N TYR A 762 28.38 -7.53 23.16
CA TYR A 762 27.15 -7.46 23.95
C TYR A 762 26.15 -8.57 23.57
N SER A 763 26.12 -9.04 22.32
CA SER A 763 25.23 -10.14 21.91
C SER A 763 25.47 -11.48 22.64
N ASN A 764 26.69 -11.70 23.17
CA ASN A 764 27.13 -12.94 23.82
C ASN A 764 26.85 -14.23 23.00
N SER A 765 27.28 -14.24 21.74
CA SER A 765 27.11 -15.38 20.83
C SER A 765 28.09 -16.53 21.11
N ASP A 766 27.92 -17.68 20.45
CA ASP A 766 28.83 -18.83 20.60
C ASP A 766 30.07 -18.71 19.71
N ILE A 767 29.88 -18.14 18.51
CA ILE A 767 30.91 -17.95 17.49
C ILE A 767 31.01 -16.46 17.15
N TYR A 768 32.23 -15.96 17.05
CA TYR A 768 32.55 -14.59 16.66
C TYR A 768 33.35 -14.59 15.36
N LEU A 769 32.78 -14.00 14.30
CA LEU A 769 33.44 -13.76 13.03
C LEU A 769 33.82 -12.28 12.96
N LEU A 770 35.11 -11.99 13.06
CA LEU A 770 35.64 -10.64 13.12
C LEU A 770 36.43 -10.36 11.84
N ASP A 771 35.83 -9.59 10.94
CA ASP A 771 36.46 -9.23 9.66
C ASP A 771 37.21 -7.91 9.81
N ASP A 772 38.49 -8.00 10.14
CA ASP A 772 39.42 -6.88 10.31
C ASP A 772 38.93 -5.76 11.26
N PRO A 773 38.58 -6.09 12.52
CA PRO A 773 38.00 -5.13 13.46
C PRO A 773 39.01 -4.09 13.99
N LEU A 774 40.31 -4.24 13.70
CA LEU A 774 41.39 -3.43 14.28
C LEU A 774 42.07 -2.47 13.28
N SER A 775 41.71 -2.48 12.00
CA SER A 775 42.45 -1.72 10.97
C SER A 775 42.25 -0.21 11.01
N ALA A 776 41.10 0.26 11.52
CA ALA A 776 40.77 1.68 11.60
C ALA A 776 41.03 2.31 12.98
N VAL A 777 41.70 1.60 13.88
CA VAL A 777 41.99 2.06 15.26
C VAL A 777 43.49 2.13 15.50
N ASP A 778 43.91 3.12 16.29
CA ASP A 778 45.31 3.32 16.65
C ASP A 778 45.88 2.09 17.36
N SER A 779 47.18 1.82 17.18
CA SER A 779 47.87 0.64 17.72
C SER A 779 47.67 0.42 19.23
N HIS A 780 47.69 1.49 20.03
CA HIS A 780 47.44 1.42 21.47
C HIS A 780 45.99 0.98 21.79
N VAL A 781 45.01 1.50 21.06
CA VAL A 781 43.59 1.13 21.21
C VAL A 781 43.36 -0.29 20.70
N ALA A 782 44.01 -0.67 19.59
CA ALA A 782 43.97 -2.02 19.04
C ALA A 782 44.48 -3.04 20.06
N LYS A 783 45.61 -2.75 20.73
CA LYS A 783 46.16 -3.58 21.79
C LYS A 783 45.21 -3.71 22.98
N HIS A 784 44.62 -2.60 23.44
CA HIS A 784 43.64 -2.64 24.52
C HIS A 784 42.44 -3.52 24.17
N ILE A 785 41.88 -3.37 22.97
CA ILE A 785 40.76 -4.20 22.48
C ILE A 785 41.18 -5.67 22.38
N PHE A 786 42.37 -5.95 21.85
CA PHE A 786 42.86 -7.31 21.76
C PHE A 786 42.96 -7.94 23.15
N ASP A 787 43.63 -7.30 24.10
CA ASP A 787 43.87 -7.84 25.44
C ASP A 787 42.57 -8.00 26.25
N LYS A 788 41.65 -7.02 26.15
CA LYS A 788 40.42 -7.00 26.95
C LYS A 788 39.22 -7.71 26.30
N VAL A 789 39.21 -7.89 24.99
CA VAL A 789 38.04 -8.45 24.27
C VAL A 789 38.39 -9.73 23.53
N ILE A 790 39.34 -9.68 22.58
CA ILE A 790 39.53 -10.73 21.56
C ILE A 790 40.46 -11.85 22.05
N GLY A 791 41.54 -11.48 22.72
CA GLY A 791 42.66 -12.34 23.09
C GLY A 791 42.35 -13.39 24.17
N PRO A 792 43.36 -14.12 24.64
CA PRO A 792 43.18 -15.26 25.54
C PRO A 792 42.63 -14.87 26.92
N ASP A 793 42.84 -13.63 27.36
CA ASP A 793 42.36 -13.10 28.64
C ASP A 793 41.21 -12.09 28.52
N GLY A 794 40.68 -11.93 27.29
CA GLY A 794 39.58 -11.03 27.02
C GLY A 794 38.21 -11.56 27.44
N VAL A 795 37.19 -10.71 27.32
CA VAL A 795 35.78 -11.02 27.61
C VAL A 795 35.26 -12.20 26.79
N LEU A 796 35.80 -12.45 25.60
CA LEU A 796 35.38 -13.55 24.72
C LEU A 796 36.13 -14.87 24.98
N LYS A 797 36.87 -14.98 26.08
CA LYS A 797 37.57 -16.22 26.47
C LYS A 797 36.59 -17.40 26.54
N GLY A 798 37.00 -18.53 25.93
CA GLY A 798 36.20 -19.75 25.87
C GLY A 798 35.12 -19.75 24.77
N LYS A 799 34.92 -18.64 24.04
CA LYS A 799 34.10 -18.59 22.83
C LYS A 799 34.95 -18.85 21.59
N THR A 800 34.33 -19.41 20.55
CA THR A 800 35.00 -19.64 19.27
C THR A 800 35.15 -18.32 18.54
N ARG A 801 36.36 -17.97 18.12
CA ARG A 801 36.67 -16.67 17.52
C ARG A 801 37.47 -16.87 16.25
N ILE A 802 36.97 -16.33 15.14
CA ILE A 802 37.72 -16.21 13.87
C ILE A 802 38.05 -14.75 13.68
N LEU A 803 39.35 -14.42 13.73
CA LEU A 803 39.89 -13.10 13.50
C LEU A 803 40.53 -13.06 12.11
N VAL A 804 39.86 -12.42 11.16
CA VAL A 804 40.52 -12.01 9.91
C VAL A 804 41.28 -10.75 10.21
N THR A 805 42.59 -10.72 9.92
CA THR A 805 43.39 -9.52 10.13
C THR A 805 44.54 -9.45 9.14
N HIS A 806 44.94 -8.21 8.83
CA HIS A 806 46.17 -7.91 8.14
C HIS A 806 47.34 -7.66 9.10
N GLY A 807 47.06 -7.33 10.37
CA GLY A 807 48.07 -7.02 11.38
C GLY A 807 48.82 -8.26 11.85
N ILE A 808 50.14 -8.16 11.92
CA ILE A 808 51.02 -9.29 12.28
C ILE A 808 51.18 -9.40 13.80
N SER A 809 51.08 -8.27 14.52
CA SER A 809 51.52 -8.12 15.92
C SER A 809 50.80 -9.08 16.89
N PHE A 810 49.58 -9.51 16.56
CA PHE A 810 48.76 -10.38 17.41
C PHE A 810 48.78 -11.87 17.01
N LEU A 811 49.37 -12.21 15.87
CA LEU A 811 49.41 -13.59 15.36
C LEU A 811 50.12 -14.60 16.29
N PRO A 812 51.16 -14.24 17.07
CA PRO A 812 51.76 -15.18 18.00
C PRO A 812 50.86 -15.62 19.16
N GLN A 813 49.77 -14.88 19.44
CA GLN A 813 48.89 -15.10 20.59
C GLN A 813 47.63 -15.91 20.27
N VAL A 814 47.46 -16.34 19.01
CA VAL A 814 46.28 -17.12 18.56
C VAL A 814 46.57 -18.62 18.59
N ASP A 815 45.54 -19.44 18.75
CA ASP A 815 45.68 -20.89 18.87
C ASP A 815 46.06 -21.53 17.52
N HIS A 816 45.42 -21.08 16.43
CA HIS A 816 45.66 -21.57 15.08
C HIS A 816 45.62 -20.43 14.05
N ILE A 817 46.46 -20.55 13.02
CA ILE A 817 46.52 -19.61 11.89
C ILE A 817 46.15 -20.37 10.62
N VAL A 818 45.29 -19.79 9.80
CA VAL A 818 44.87 -20.27 8.48
C VAL A 818 45.38 -19.30 7.43
N VAL A 819 46.21 -19.78 6.49
CA VAL A 819 46.78 -18.96 5.42
C VAL A 819 46.01 -19.18 4.14
N LEU A 820 45.40 -18.12 3.62
CA LEU A 820 44.62 -18.13 2.38
C LEU A 820 45.41 -17.52 1.22
N VAL A 821 45.59 -18.28 0.14
CA VAL A 821 46.28 -17.87 -1.09
C VAL A 821 45.39 -18.20 -2.29
N ASP A 822 45.09 -17.21 -3.13
CA ASP A 822 44.26 -17.36 -4.34
C ASP A 822 42.93 -18.12 -4.13
N GLY A 823 42.27 -17.87 -2.99
CA GLY A 823 41.00 -18.51 -2.65
C GLY A 823 41.12 -19.98 -2.23
N LYS A 824 42.32 -20.47 -1.91
CA LYS A 824 42.59 -21.80 -1.36
C LYS A 824 43.30 -21.69 -0.01
N ILE A 825 43.04 -22.65 0.89
CA ILE A 825 43.80 -22.78 2.13
C ILE A 825 45.13 -23.45 1.80
N SER A 826 46.24 -22.73 1.99
CA SER A 826 47.59 -23.22 1.71
C SER A 826 48.13 -24.08 2.86
N GLU A 827 48.02 -23.55 4.08
CA GLU A 827 48.49 -24.19 5.31
C GLU A 827 47.69 -23.74 6.53
N MET A 828 47.68 -24.57 7.57
CA MET A 828 47.02 -24.33 8.84
C MET A 828 47.87 -24.93 9.98
N GLY A 829 48.05 -24.19 11.07
CA GLY A 829 48.86 -24.66 12.21
C GLY A 829 49.06 -23.60 13.29
N SER A 830 49.90 -23.90 14.29
CA SER A 830 50.32 -22.88 15.26
C SER A 830 51.37 -21.95 14.64
N TYR A 831 51.55 -20.74 15.20
CA TYR A 831 52.54 -19.77 14.71
C TYR A 831 53.95 -20.38 14.57
N GLN A 832 54.40 -21.15 15.58
CA GLN A 832 55.72 -21.77 15.58
C GLN A 832 55.87 -22.88 14.52
N ASP A 833 54.80 -23.63 14.26
CA ASP A 833 54.81 -24.73 13.27
C ASP A 833 54.86 -24.18 11.85
N LEU A 834 54.11 -23.11 11.56
CA LEU A 834 54.09 -22.48 10.24
C LEU A 834 55.41 -21.74 9.94
N LEU A 835 56.01 -21.10 10.94
CA LEU A 835 57.30 -20.43 10.78
C LEU A 835 58.42 -21.42 10.42
N LYS A 836 58.40 -22.63 11.00
CA LYS A 836 59.37 -23.71 10.69
C LYS A 836 59.19 -24.30 9.29
N GLN A 837 57.96 -24.31 8.76
CA GLN A 837 57.68 -24.84 7.42
C GLN A 837 58.19 -23.95 6.28
N ASN A 838 58.42 -22.65 6.55
CA ASN A 838 58.98 -21.67 5.59
C ASN A 838 58.27 -21.66 4.22
N LYS A 839 56.92 -21.74 4.24
CA LYS A 839 56.04 -21.67 3.06
C LYS A 839 55.40 -20.27 2.95
N ALA A 840 54.15 -20.20 2.49
CA ALA A 840 53.39 -18.98 2.22
C ALA A 840 53.25 -18.07 3.45
N PHE A 841 53.17 -18.62 4.67
CA PHE A 841 53.12 -17.84 5.90
C PHE A 841 54.41 -17.06 6.16
N ALA A 842 55.56 -17.70 5.98
CA ALA A 842 56.86 -17.07 6.21
C ALA A 842 57.15 -15.98 5.15
N GLU A 843 56.69 -16.20 3.91
CA GLU A 843 56.71 -15.20 2.85
C GLU A 843 55.80 -14.01 3.17
N PHE A 844 54.58 -14.27 3.66
CA PHE A 844 53.66 -13.23 4.14
C PHE A 844 54.30 -12.38 5.24
N LEU A 845 54.93 -13.00 6.25
CA LEU A 845 55.60 -12.28 7.33
C LEU A 845 56.75 -11.40 6.83
N ARG A 846 57.59 -11.89 5.90
CA ARG A 846 58.70 -11.07 5.36
C ARG A 846 58.21 -9.84 4.62
N ASN A 847 57.12 -9.97 3.88
CA ASN A 847 56.59 -8.87 3.08
C ASN A 847 55.94 -7.79 3.95
N TYR A 848 55.26 -8.16 5.05
CA TYR A 848 54.54 -7.20 5.89
C TYR A 848 55.35 -6.74 7.12
N ALA A 849 56.38 -7.46 7.56
CA ALA A 849 57.27 -7.02 8.64
C ALA A 849 58.19 -5.86 8.20
N LEU A 850 58.49 -5.74 6.90
CA LEU A 850 59.30 -4.62 6.37
C LEU A 850 58.54 -3.29 6.33
N ASP A 851 57.21 -3.32 6.33
CA ASP A 851 56.38 -2.10 6.30
C ASP A 851 56.13 -1.52 7.72
N GLU A 852 56.09 -2.36 8.77
CA GLU A 852 55.92 -1.88 10.17
C GLU A 852 57.18 -1.18 10.71
N ASP A 853 58.39 -1.60 10.33
CA ASP A 853 59.66 -1.01 10.80
C ASP A 853 59.93 0.41 10.23
N ILE A 854 59.20 0.84 9.18
CA ILE A 854 59.38 2.17 8.57
C ILE A 854 58.53 3.24 9.28
N GLU A 855 57.44 2.87 9.97
CA GLU A 855 56.58 3.82 10.68
C GLU A 855 57.07 4.18 12.10
N GLU A 856 58.01 3.42 12.68
CA GLU A 856 58.48 3.64 14.07
C GLU A 856 59.59 4.72 14.21
N ASP A 857 60.18 5.21 13.11
CA ASP A 857 61.46 5.96 13.14
C ASP A 857 61.41 7.41 12.56
N GLU A 858 60.33 8.18 12.77
CA GLU A 858 60.37 9.65 12.57
C GLU A 858 60.19 10.44 13.88
N PRO A 859 61.24 11.10 14.41
CA PRO A 859 61.09 12.12 15.44
C PRO A 859 60.68 13.45 14.81
N THR A 860 59.56 14.01 15.28
CA THR A 860 59.09 15.37 14.97
C THR A 860 60.18 16.43 15.17
N MET A 861 60.62 17.04 14.07
CA MET A 861 61.32 18.33 14.05
C MET A 861 60.48 19.32 13.24
N LEU A 862 60.03 20.36 13.93
CA LEU A 862 59.39 21.54 13.35
C LEU A 862 60.41 22.31 12.51
N GLU A 863 60.15 22.50 11.22
CA GLU A 863 60.67 23.65 10.47
C GLU A 863 59.74 23.97 9.29
N GLU A 864 59.37 25.25 9.23
CA GLU A 864 58.56 25.88 8.19
C GLU A 864 59.35 25.96 6.89
N GLU A 865 58.80 25.53 5.76
CA GLU A 865 59.14 26.11 4.46
C GLU A 865 58.04 25.91 3.42
N GLU A 866 57.57 27.05 2.88
CA GLU A 866 56.66 27.15 1.73
C GLU A 866 57.34 26.63 0.46
N VAL A 867 56.72 25.68 -0.25
CA VAL A 867 56.96 25.50 -1.68
C VAL A 867 55.62 25.28 -2.40
N LEU A 868 55.17 26.33 -3.08
CA LEU A 868 54.28 26.26 -4.24
C LEU A 868 54.95 25.47 -5.35
N LEU A 869 54.24 24.54 -6.00
CA LEU A 869 54.22 24.40 -7.47
C LEU A 869 53.14 23.41 -7.96
N ALA A 870 52.18 24.00 -8.67
CA ALA A 870 51.59 23.62 -9.96
C ALA A 870 51.15 22.18 -10.28
N GLU A 871 49.91 22.13 -10.76
CA GLU A 871 49.18 21.04 -11.42
C GLU A 871 49.97 20.32 -12.54
N ASP A 872 49.80 18.99 -12.67
CA ASP A 872 49.15 18.44 -13.87
C ASP A 872 48.71 16.95 -13.75
N THR A 873 47.45 16.75 -14.14
CA THR A 873 46.86 15.55 -14.79
C THR A 873 46.43 14.29 -14.00
N LEU A 874 45.10 14.25 -13.77
CA LEU A 874 44.16 13.17 -14.14
C LEU A 874 44.46 11.72 -13.73
N SER A 875 43.85 11.30 -12.61
CA SER A 875 43.08 10.06 -12.61
C SER A 875 41.81 10.22 -11.77
N ILE A 876 40.67 9.86 -12.35
CA ILE A 876 39.35 10.01 -11.74
C ILE A 876 39.12 8.79 -10.83
N HIS A 877 39.27 8.99 -9.52
CA HIS A 877 38.57 8.20 -8.50
C HIS A 877 38.19 9.14 -7.36
N THR A 878 36.90 9.46 -7.28
CA THR A 878 36.34 10.37 -6.29
C THR A 878 35.97 9.56 -5.04
N ASP A 879 36.95 9.32 -4.16
CA ASP A 879 36.68 8.98 -2.77
C ASP A 879 36.69 10.29 -1.96
N LEU A 880 35.48 10.79 -1.67
CA LEU A 880 35.24 11.89 -0.76
C LEU A 880 35.11 11.33 0.66
N ALA A 881 36.23 11.18 1.34
CA ALA A 881 36.29 11.07 2.79
C ALA A 881 37.59 11.73 3.24
N ASP A 882 37.50 12.97 3.70
CA ASP A 882 38.21 13.49 4.87
C ASP A 882 37.97 15.00 4.96
N ASN A 883 37.25 15.40 6.01
CA ASN A 883 37.32 16.72 6.62
C ASN A 883 36.58 16.64 7.97
N GLU A 884 37.35 16.56 9.04
CA GLU A 884 36.88 16.71 10.42
C GLU A 884 36.19 18.07 10.65
N PRO A 885 35.14 18.16 11.48
CA PRO A 885 34.64 19.42 11.98
C PRO A 885 35.04 19.67 13.44
N VAL A 886 36.01 20.56 13.65
CA VAL A 886 36.18 21.32 14.90
C VAL A 886 34.91 22.14 15.12
N THR A 887 34.00 21.64 15.97
CA THR A 887 32.66 22.20 16.23
C THR A 887 32.38 22.51 17.70
N ASN A 888 33.39 22.46 18.58
CA ASN A 888 33.17 22.58 20.02
C ASN A 888 33.13 24.02 20.59
N GLU A 889 33.53 25.06 19.85
CA GLU A 889 33.55 26.42 20.44
C GLU A 889 32.34 27.31 20.11
N VAL A 890 31.63 27.08 18.99
CA VAL A 890 30.53 27.98 18.59
C VAL A 890 29.22 27.67 19.33
N ARG A 891 29.09 26.49 19.94
CA ARG A 891 27.86 26.08 20.63
C ARG A 891 27.65 26.73 22.01
N LYS A 892 28.67 27.43 22.54
CA LYS A 892 28.61 28.12 23.83
C LYS A 892 28.03 29.55 23.77
N GLN A 893 27.76 30.08 22.58
CA GLN A 893 27.22 31.44 22.43
C GLN A 893 25.76 31.49 21.93
N PHE A 894 25.10 30.34 21.75
CA PHE A 894 23.72 30.28 21.25
C PHE A 894 22.74 29.49 22.16
N LEU A 895 23.19 29.12 23.36
CA LEU A 895 22.36 28.82 24.53
C LEU A 895 22.65 29.89 25.57
#